data_AF-A0A285T7V9-F1
#
_entry.id   AF-A0A285T7V9-F1
#
_cell.length_a   1.000
_cell.length_b   1.000
_cell.length_c   1.000
_cell.angle_alpha   90.00
_cell.angle_beta   90.00
_cell.angle_gamma   90.00
#
_symmetry.space_group_name_H-M   'P 1'
#
loop_
_entity.id
_entity.type
_entity.pdbx_description
1 polymer ?
#
loop_
_entity_poly.entity_id
_entity_poly.type
_entity_poly.pdbx_seq_one_letter_code
_entity_poly.pdbx_strand_id
1 'polypeptide(L)'
;MKTIRYQMMSLALALLAVGCNDDEIAPDRHPANTGDEVQFGVALPGADTRTIYGEETETVFPVYWVNEDKVKVASPQCNIKEAEYQVTVNSAAQNYADNLTKTGDAGIQWGESETADFYSIYPSEGATFKFAGNTVTAELSVDATQYASITDKGTSYYAQPADMNNVVMYAKNAGVSKTSETVALQYTPFSTVIEFEINAPATATAREHDGIIIQTLTLTAPANTSIAGNFTFNFPATEGDAPSVSPATGGNNAITLHFLEDNQYKTTLSTSKQTLKAKMCLMPISGVTDLKGWTVAVNTSVGTFSKGLGSNTGELKPGLVHKVKLPALSYANGEWVYNTNNWITSLPDYENIYLSELSLPGAWYAGSTESYQATTDMTTLWNAGVRAFAVECRSWTETKILGQGTTAPTRVCLSGSGRNQSGAYVNPVFSSATYISSIISSIAGAINADEYGVLVLSYADGGSGGHRELDHNYFIQGIANEITQANVTNIYADPITPNTTINDVLGKLIVKINVDNNIAKSSYGDNMNALLSYNPFLSQVTGEYDMPYYSTLYWKNWDDTYKSYSTDGTGVGDFVWCFSSANRTQTDTNGDTTIPSYSNRQTALSTMMAKLKQIYEASTHNVWFYFNAGGTQATSSTSGSPSPTAFASTMNNWLLETITSKTDASPLGIVMFNQCTSDTYSGPAIIKAIIEMNSKFYLKHAGDSSTGGETGQSDVQSSAPGFSSGVVDSNENAVSPN
;
A
#
# COMPACT_ATOMS: atom_id res chain seq x y z
N MET A 1 -78.34 -8.75 -28.59
CA MET A 1 -77.13 -8.72 -29.45
C MET A 1 -76.23 -7.60 -28.96
N LYS A 2 -74.96 -7.94 -28.64
CA LYS A 2 -73.68 -7.20 -28.84
C LYS A 2 -73.73 -5.66 -28.79
N THR A 3 -72.90 -4.91 -28.06
CA THR A 3 -71.54 -5.06 -27.52
C THR A 3 -71.33 -3.86 -26.56
N ILE A 4 -70.35 -3.87 -25.65
CA ILE A 4 -69.39 -2.74 -25.45
C ILE A 4 -68.32 -3.16 -24.40
N ARG A 5 -67.13 -2.61 -24.64
CA ARG A 5 -65.78 -2.83 -24.10
C ARG A 5 -65.64 -2.59 -22.58
N TYR A 6 -64.65 -3.24 -21.95
CA TYR A 6 -64.03 -2.75 -20.72
C TYR A 6 -62.50 -2.74 -20.83
N GLN A 7 -61.94 -1.61 -20.45
CA GLN A 7 -60.52 -1.30 -20.33
C GLN A 7 -59.94 -1.93 -19.06
N MET A 8 -58.69 -2.40 -19.15
CA MET A 8 -57.86 -2.75 -17.99
C MET A 8 -57.58 -1.50 -17.16
N MET A 9 -57.81 -1.59 -15.85
CA MET A 9 -57.49 -0.56 -14.87
C MET A 9 -56.52 -1.19 -13.86
N SER A 10 -55.31 -0.67 -13.84
CA SER A 10 -54.26 -0.90 -12.83
C SER A 10 -54.72 -0.43 -11.46
N LEU A 11 -54.68 -1.31 -10.45
CA LEU A 11 -54.97 -0.95 -9.06
C LEU A 11 -53.67 -0.93 -8.26
N ALA A 12 -53.20 0.27 -7.94
CA ALA A 12 -52.23 0.51 -6.88
C ALA A 12 -52.96 0.45 -5.53
N LEU A 13 -52.43 -0.27 -4.55
CA LEU A 13 -52.98 -0.28 -3.19
C LEU A 13 -51.85 -0.02 -2.18
N ALA A 14 -51.98 1.13 -1.50
CA ALA A 14 -51.14 1.57 -0.40
C ALA A 14 -51.55 0.86 0.91
N LEU A 15 -50.56 0.45 1.72
CA LEU A 15 -50.78 -0.06 3.08
C LEU A 15 -50.38 1.01 4.10
N LEU A 16 -51.39 1.55 4.78
CA LEU A 16 -51.27 2.42 5.96
C LEU A 16 -51.36 1.61 7.25
N ALA A 17 -50.70 2.13 8.29
CA ALA A 17 -50.65 1.67 9.66
C ALA A 17 -52.01 1.25 10.27
N VAL A 18 -52.01 0.12 10.97
CA VAL A 18 -53.16 -0.37 11.74
C VAL A 18 -53.22 0.35 13.09
N GLY A 19 -54.16 1.28 13.22
CA GLY A 19 -54.71 1.67 14.51
C GLY A 19 -55.89 0.75 14.85
N CYS A 20 -55.95 0.26 16.09
CA CYS A 20 -57.07 -0.54 16.60
C CYS A 20 -58.43 0.16 16.41
N ASN A 21 -59.34 -0.44 15.65
CA ASN A 21 -60.60 -1.00 16.16
C ASN A 21 -61.47 -1.59 15.03
N ASP A 22 -62.26 -2.57 15.44
CA ASP A 22 -63.42 -3.20 14.84
C ASP A 22 -63.22 -4.45 13.96
N ASP A 23 -63.92 -5.50 14.41
CA ASP A 23 -64.10 -6.82 13.83
C ASP A 23 -64.71 -6.75 12.42
N GLU A 24 -63.86 -6.75 11.38
CA GLU A 24 -64.26 -7.24 10.06
C GLU A 24 -63.89 -8.72 9.92
N ILE A 25 -64.89 -9.55 9.61
CA ILE A 25 -64.70 -10.93 9.19
C ILE A 25 -63.82 -10.90 7.94
N ALA A 26 -62.55 -11.29 8.09
CA ALA A 26 -61.61 -11.39 6.99
C ALA A 26 -62.18 -12.32 5.90
N PRO A 27 -62.14 -11.93 4.62
CA PRO A 27 -62.57 -12.80 3.53
C PRO A 27 -61.74 -14.10 3.54
N ASP A 28 -62.36 -15.23 3.18
CA ASP A 28 -61.68 -16.52 3.02
C ASP A 28 -60.48 -16.37 2.06
N ARG A 29 -59.27 -16.38 2.61
CA ARG A 29 -58.03 -16.26 1.84
C ARG A 29 -57.76 -17.57 1.10
N HIS A 30 -57.81 -17.55 -0.22
CA HIS A 30 -57.43 -18.70 -1.04
C HIS A 30 -55.91 -18.94 -0.98
N PRO A 31 -55.43 -20.19 -0.80
CA PRO A 31 -54.02 -20.51 -0.86
C PRO A 31 -53.44 -20.19 -2.24
N ALA A 32 -52.20 -19.68 -2.29
CA ALA A 32 -51.44 -19.56 -3.53
C ALA A 32 -51.29 -20.93 -4.20
N ASN A 33 -51.38 -20.97 -5.54
CA ASN A 33 -51.18 -22.18 -6.31
C ASN A 33 -49.69 -22.50 -6.46
N THR A 34 -49.36 -23.76 -6.70
CA THR A 34 -48.01 -24.16 -7.10
C THR A 34 -47.61 -23.39 -8.37
N GLY A 35 -46.45 -22.75 -8.35
CA GLY A 35 -45.95 -21.91 -9.45
C GLY A 35 -46.28 -20.43 -9.33
N ASP A 36 -47.19 -20.01 -8.44
CA ASP A 36 -47.44 -18.59 -8.19
C ASP A 36 -46.19 -17.94 -7.56
N GLU A 37 -45.87 -16.71 -7.97
CA GLU A 37 -44.75 -15.95 -7.41
C GLU A 37 -45.04 -15.54 -5.96
N VAL A 38 -44.04 -15.70 -5.10
CA VAL A 38 -44.10 -15.26 -3.71
C VAL A 38 -43.98 -13.74 -3.65
N GLN A 39 -44.91 -13.11 -2.94
CA GLN A 39 -44.87 -11.67 -2.63
C GLN A 39 -44.09 -11.45 -1.34
N PHE A 40 -43.14 -10.52 -1.37
CA PHE A 40 -42.28 -10.20 -0.23
C PHE A 40 -42.50 -8.78 0.26
N GLY A 41 -42.48 -8.61 1.59
CA GLY A 41 -42.36 -7.33 2.25
C GLY A 41 -41.04 -7.31 3.00
N VAL A 42 -40.37 -6.16 3.05
CA VAL A 42 -39.08 -6.03 3.75
C VAL A 42 -39.21 -5.01 4.85
N ALA A 43 -38.82 -5.42 6.05
CA ALA A 43 -38.65 -4.53 7.18
C ALA A 43 -37.27 -4.76 7.80
N LEU A 44 -36.61 -3.65 8.09
CA LEU A 44 -35.52 -3.61 9.05
C LEU A 44 -36.12 -3.40 10.45
N PRO A 45 -35.38 -3.70 11.52
CA PRO A 45 -35.79 -3.39 12.86
C PRO A 45 -35.98 -1.85 12.99
N GLY A 46 -36.75 -1.40 13.99
CA GLY A 46 -36.92 0.02 14.28
C GLY A 46 -35.60 0.72 14.67
N ALA A 47 -35.68 1.84 15.39
CA ALA A 47 -34.52 2.62 15.84
C ALA A 47 -33.50 1.85 16.73
N ASP A 48 -33.71 0.57 17.02
CA ASP A 48 -32.97 -0.25 17.99
C ASP A 48 -31.97 -1.24 17.37
N THR A 49 -31.52 -1.05 16.13
CA THR A 49 -30.43 -1.89 15.57
C THR A 49 -29.24 -1.09 15.06
N ARG A 50 -28.05 -1.71 15.03
CA ARG A 50 -26.76 -1.02 15.08
C ARG A 50 -25.83 -1.41 13.93
N THR A 51 -26.32 -1.36 12.68
CA THR A 51 -25.45 -1.55 11.50
C THR A 51 -25.81 -0.54 10.41
N ILE A 52 -24.79 0.07 9.79
CA ILE A 52 -24.80 1.41 9.20
C ILE A 52 -25.71 1.54 7.98
N TYR A 53 -26.62 2.52 7.97
CA TYR A 53 -26.97 3.35 6.77
C TYR A 53 -27.28 4.82 7.11
N GLY A 54 -27.34 5.22 8.39
CA GLY A 54 -27.62 6.60 8.79
C GLY A 54 -26.65 7.20 9.81
N GLU A 55 -26.75 8.52 10.01
CA GLU A 55 -25.99 9.26 11.01
C GLU A 55 -26.40 8.88 12.42
N GLU A 56 -25.41 8.77 13.32
CA GLU A 56 -25.66 8.50 14.73
C GLU A 56 -26.57 9.59 15.32
N THR A 57 -27.65 9.16 15.97
CA THR A 57 -28.50 10.04 16.79
C THR A 57 -28.05 9.98 18.26
N GLU A 58 -28.81 10.49 19.22
CA GLU A 58 -28.37 10.60 20.63
C GLU A 58 -27.86 9.29 21.25
N THR A 59 -28.40 8.13 20.87
CA THR A 59 -27.97 6.81 21.40
C THR A 59 -28.02 5.65 20.40
N VAL A 60 -28.45 5.87 19.15
CA VAL A 60 -28.72 4.81 18.18
C VAL A 60 -28.23 5.16 16.76
N PHE A 61 -27.83 4.13 16.01
CA PHE A 61 -27.46 4.23 14.59
C PHE A 61 -28.62 3.71 13.74
N PRO A 62 -29.41 4.57 13.08
CA PRO A 62 -30.52 4.08 12.29
C PRO A 62 -30.03 3.30 11.05
N VAL A 63 -30.83 2.30 10.67
CA VAL A 63 -30.63 1.45 9.49
C VAL A 63 -31.74 1.80 8.49
N TYR A 64 -31.35 2.16 7.28
CA TYR A 64 -32.25 2.59 6.21
C TYR A 64 -31.91 1.79 4.97
N TRP A 65 -32.92 1.46 4.18
CA TRP A 65 -32.67 0.96 2.84
C TRP A 65 -32.22 2.09 1.93
N VAL A 66 -31.31 1.80 1.02
CA VAL A 66 -30.97 2.67 -0.10
C VAL A 66 -31.66 2.13 -1.34
N ASN A 67 -32.13 3.04 -2.19
CA ASN A 67 -32.72 2.62 -3.45
C ASN A 67 -31.69 1.82 -4.25
N GLU A 68 -32.12 0.73 -4.88
CA GLU A 68 -31.27 -0.20 -5.63
C GLU A 68 -30.45 -1.20 -4.78
N ASP A 69 -30.56 -1.17 -3.45
CA ASP A 69 -30.05 -2.26 -2.62
C ASP A 69 -30.59 -3.61 -3.10
N LYS A 70 -29.74 -4.64 -3.08
CA LYS A 70 -30.10 -5.98 -3.57
C LYS A 70 -30.03 -7.01 -2.47
N VAL A 71 -31.05 -7.86 -2.42
CA VAL A 71 -31.15 -8.98 -1.48
C VAL A 71 -31.31 -10.29 -2.23
N LYS A 72 -30.72 -11.35 -1.69
CA LYS A 72 -30.87 -12.70 -2.23
C LYS A 72 -31.76 -13.51 -1.30
N VAL A 73 -32.83 -14.06 -1.86
CA VAL A 73 -33.82 -14.86 -1.13
C VAL A 73 -33.68 -16.32 -1.54
N ALA A 74 -33.79 -17.23 -0.57
CA ALA A 74 -33.82 -18.66 -0.78
C ALA A 74 -34.99 -19.34 -0.06
N SER A 75 -35.55 -20.38 -0.69
CA SER A 75 -36.54 -21.26 -0.08
C SER A 75 -36.42 -22.68 -0.64
N PRO A 76 -36.01 -23.68 0.16
CA PRO A 76 -35.77 -25.04 -0.34
C PRO A 76 -37.06 -25.77 -0.78
N GLN A 77 -38.22 -25.35 -0.26
CA GLN A 77 -39.55 -25.91 -0.56
C GLN A 77 -40.22 -25.29 -1.80
N CYS A 78 -39.64 -24.23 -2.37
CA CYS A 78 -40.15 -23.55 -3.56
C CYS A 78 -39.66 -24.19 -4.87
N ASN A 79 -40.38 -23.96 -5.97
CA ASN A 79 -40.00 -24.46 -7.30
C ASN A 79 -38.78 -23.71 -7.84
N ILE A 80 -38.82 -22.38 -7.74
CA ILE A 80 -37.63 -21.53 -7.90
C ILE A 80 -37.11 -21.27 -6.50
N LYS A 81 -35.94 -21.83 -6.20
CA LYS A 81 -35.40 -21.91 -4.84
C LYS A 81 -34.53 -20.74 -4.43
N GLU A 82 -34.05 -19.96 -5.38
CA GLU A 82 -33.22 -18.78 -5.15
C GLU A 82 -33.58 -17.71 -6.19
N ALA A 83 -33.68 -16.46 -5.75
CA ALA A 83 -33.84 -15.30 -6.62
C ALA A 83 -33.29 -14.03 -5.96
N GLU A 84 -32.86 -13.07 -6.77
CA GLU A 84 -32.42 -11.74 -6.35
C GLU A 84 -33.56 -10.72 -6.53
N TYR A 85 -33.67 -9.82 -5.55
CA TYR A 85 -34.64 -8.74 -5.56
C TYR A 85 -33.95 -7.41 -5.26
N GLN A 86 -34.37 -6.38 -5.97
CA GLN A 86 -33.97 -5.00 -5.78
C GLN A 86 -34.98 -4.28 -4.88
N VAL A 87 -34.47 -3.56 -3.89
CA VAL A 87 -35.22 -2.75 -2.93
C VAL A 87 -35.54 -1.39 -3.53
N THR A 88 -36.80 -0.98 -3.40
CA THR A 88 -37.24 0.39 -3.72
C THR A 88 -37.72 1.08 -2.46
N VAL A 89 -37.24 2.30 -2.24
CA VAL A 89 -37.68 3.20 -1.17
C VAL A 89 -37.99 4.59 -1.71
N ASN A 90 -38.97 5.24 -1.11
CA ASN A 90 -39.44 6.58 -1.48
C ASN A 90 -38.74 7.73 -0.70
N SER A 91 -37.89 7.41 0.28
CA SER A 91 -37.18 8.39 1.12
C SER A 91 -35.89 7.81 1.72
N ALA A 92 -34.94 8.69 2.00
CA ALA A 92 -33.62 8.32 2.53
C ALA A 92 -33.60 7.86 4.00
N ALA A 93 -34.75 7.91 4.70
CA ALA A 93 -34.87 7.55 6.12
C ALA A 93 -35.86 6.39 6.37
N GLN A 94 -36.17 5.61 5.33
CA GLN A 94 -37.07 4.46 5.42
C GLN A 94 -36.33 3.20 5.85
N ASN A 95 -36.83 2.57 6.91
CA ASN A 95 -36.35 1.27 7.39
C ASN A 95 -37.23 0.11 6.90
N TYR A 96 -38.08 0.34 5.90
CA TYR A 96 -38.88 -0.67 5.22
C TYR A 96 -38.83 -0.41 3.71
N ALA A 97 -39.00 -1.45 2.90
CA ALA A 97 -39.09 -1.30 1.45
C ALA A 97 -40.53 -0.97 1.04
N ASP A 98 -40.69 -0.03 0.12
CA ASP A 98 -41.97 0.21 -0.55
C ASP A 98 -42.28 -0.91 -1.56
N ASN A 99 -41.24 -1.48 -2.18
CA ASN A 99 -41.38 -2.59 -3.12
C ASN A 99 -40.10 -3.45 -3.18
N LEU A 100 -40.27 -4.72 -3.56
CA LEU A 100 -39.19 -5.61 -3.98
C LEU A 100 -39.43 -6.04 -5.43
N THR A 101 -38.52 -5.67 -6.32
CA THR A 101 -38.60 -6.04 -7.74
C THR A 101 -37.59 -7.13 -8.04
N LYS A 102 -38.02 -8.27 -8.57
CA LYS A 102 -37.10 -9.32 -9.03
C LYS A 102 -36.16 -8.77 -10.12
N THR A 103 -34.88 -9.13 -10.06
CA THR A 103 -33.88 -8.67 -11.06
C THR A 103 -33.75 -9.64 -12.25
N GLY A 104 -34.23 -10.88 -12.11
CA GLY A 104 -34.26 -11.89 -13.16
C GLY A 104 -35.65 -12.19 -13.72
N ASP A 105 -35.72 -13.14 -14.68
CA ASP A 105 -36.93 -13.50 -15.41
C ASP A 105 -38.07 -14.02 -14.50
N ALA A 106 -37.72 -14.64 -13.37
CA ALA A 106 -38.67 -15.19 -12.42
C ALA A 106 -38.19 -15.02 -10.97
N GLY A 107 -39.13 -14.77 -10.06
CA GLY A 107 -38.88 -14.75 -8.62
C GLY A 107 -39.01 -16.13 -7.98
N ILE A 108 -38.92 -16.20 -6.65
CA ILE A 108 -39.30 -17.38 -5.87
C ILE A 108 -40.76 -17.75 -6.18
N GLN A 109 -41.03 -19.02 -6.41
CA GLN A 109 -42.35 -19.55 -6.75
C GLN A 109 -42.75 -20.66 -5.80
N TRP A 110 -43.99 -20.61 -5.29
CA TRP A 110 -44.52 -21.62 -4.38
C TRP A 110 -44.40 -23.04 -4.97
N GLY A 111 -43.85 -23.96 -4.19
CA GLY A 111 -43.78 -25.39 -4.54
C GLY A 111 -45.04 -26.15 -4.10
N GLU A 112 -44.95 -27.48 -4.02
CA GLU A 112 -46.09 -28.33 -3.63
C GLU A 112 -46.44 -28.23 -2.13
N SER A 113 -45.46 -27.92 -1.27
CA SER A 113 -45.67 -27.85 0.19
C SER A 113 -46.69 -26.79 0.60
N GLU A 114 -47.51 -27.08 1.62
CA GLU A 114 -48.47 -26.12 2.21
C GLU A 114 -47.79 -24.96 2.94
N THR A 115 -46.57 -25.20 3.43
CA THR A 115 -45.72 -24.21 4.07
C THR A 115 -44.31 -24.23 3.49
N ALA A 116 -43.61 -23.10 3.57
CA ALA A 116 -42.23 -22.96 3.15
C ALA A 116 -41.41 -22.14 4.16
N ASP A 117 -40.11 -22.43 4.22
CA ASP A 117 -39.15 -21.62 4.97
C ASP A 117 -38.48 -20.65 3.99
N PHE A 118 -38.32 -19.41 4.41
CA PHE A 118 -37.69 -18.35 3.63
C PHE A 118 -36.46 -17.84 4.36
N TYR A 119 -35.38 -17.70 3.61
CA TYR A 119 -34.09 -17.22 4.05
C TYR A 119 -33.71 -16.05 3.15
N SER A 120 -33.10 -15.01 3.71
CA SER A 120 -32.61 -13.92 2.89
C SER A 120 -31.31 -13.37 3.43
N ILE A 121 -30.43 -12.93 2.53
CA ILE A 121 -29.17 -12.25 2.86
C ILE A 121 -29.11 -10.93 2.08
N TYR A 122 -28.64 -9.90 2.78
CA TYR A 122 -28.11 -8.67 2.21
C TYR A 122 -26.60 -8.59 2.50
N PRO A 123 -25.77 -8.09 1.58
CA PRO A 123 -26.10 -7.83 0.18
C PRO A 123 -26.28 -9.12 -0.62
N SER A 124 -26.94 -9.07 -1.78
CA SER A 124 -27.05 -10.21 -2.69
C SER A 124 -25.70 -10.63 -3.29
N GLU A 125 -24.86 -9.66 -3.67
CA GLU A 125 -23.61 -9.87 -4.40
C GLU A 125 -22.57 -10.64 -3.58
N GLY A 126 -22.52 -10.39 -2.27
CA GLY A 126 -21.64 -11.09 -1.33
C GLY A 126 -22.16 -12.44 -0.84
N ALA A 127 -23.28 -12.95 -1.37
CA ALA A 127 -23.97 -14.12 -0.82
C ALA A 127 -24.22 -15.25 -1.83
N THR A 128 -23.86 -16.48 -1.46
CA THR A 128 -24.19 -17.69 -2.23
C THR A 128 -24.86 -18.73 -1.35
N PHE A 129 -26.10 -19.15 -1.67
CA PHE A 129 -26.77 -20.19 -0.88
C PHE A 129 -26.33 -21.60 -1.27
N LYS A 130 -26.31 -22.47 -0.27
CA LYS A 130 -26.11 -23.91 -0.42
C LYS A 130 -27.26 -24.66 0.23
N PHE A 131 -27.78 -25.65 -0.49
CA PHE A 131 -28.94 -26.43 -0.11
C PHE A 131 -28.54 -27.87 0.21
N ALA A 132 -28.89 -28.33 1.41
CA ALA A 132 -28.77 -29.73 1.83
C ALA A 132 -30.14 -30.23 2.30
N GLY A 133 -30.94 -30.74 1.37
CA GLY A 133 -32.36 -31.01 1.63
C GLY A 133 -33.12 -29.71 1.93
N ASN A 134 -33.75 -29.64 3.11
CA ASN A 134 -34.43 -28.42 3.58
C ASN A 134 -33.51 -27.51 4.42
N THR A 135 -32.24 -27.85 4.59
CA THR A 135 -31.27 -27.00 5.29
C THR A 135 -30.61 -26.04 4.31
N VAL A 136 -30.60 -24.76 4.65
CA VAL A 136 -29.96 -23.68 3.89
C VAL A 136 -28.76 -23.15 4.67
N THR A 137 -27.64 -22.99 3.99
CA THR A 137 -26.45 -22.27 4.46
C THR A 137 -26.06 -21.23 3.42
N ALA A 138 -25.27 -20.23 3.79
CA ALA A 138 -24.77 -19.22 2.86
C ALA A 138 -23.24 -19.13 2.94
N GLU A 139 -22.60 -18.84 1.83
CA GLU A 139 -21.25 -18.28 1.81
C GLU A 139 -21.35 -16.76 1.75
N LEU A 140 -20.58 -16.10 2.61
CA LEU A 140 -20.51 -14.65 2.74
C LEU A 140 -19.08 -14.18 2.50
N SER A 141 -18.90 -12.97 1.98
CA SER A 141 -17.60 -12.31 1.87
C SER A 141 -17.60 -10.96 2.59
N VAL A 142 -16.48 -10.63 3.22
CA VAL A 142 -16.13 -9.26 3.66
C VAL A 142 -14.73 -8.97 3.18
N ASP A 143 -14.54 -7.86 2.49
CA ASP A 143 -13.27 -7.51 1.87
C ASP A 143 -12.24 -7.11 2.91
N ALA A 144 -11.01 -7.58 2.70
CA ALA A 144 -9.84 -7.14 3.48
C ALA A 144 -9.43 -5.72 3.13
N THR A 145 -9.69 -5.26 1.90
CA THR A 145 -9.48 -3.88 1.47
C THR A 145 -10.83 -3.21 1.34
N GLN A 146 -11.10 -2.23 2.20
CA GLN A 146 -12.34 -1.48 2.22
C GLN A 146 -12.07 -0.03 1.85
N TYR A 147 -13.10 0.65 1.37
CA TYR A 147 -13.05 2.06 1.02
C TYR A 147 -14.05 2.83 1.85
N ALA A 148 -13.69 4.05 2.23
CA ALA A 148 -14.58 4.96 2.92
C ALA A 148 -14.73 6.28 2.16
N SER A 149 -15.98 6.73 2.07
CA SER A 149 -16.31 8.08 1.63
C SER A 149 -16.22 9.03 2.82
N ILE A 150 -15.62 10.19 2.60
CA ILE A 150 -15.43 11.22 3.62
C ILE A 150 -16.55 12.25 3.55
N THR A 151 -17.17 12.53 4.69
CA THR A 151 -18.12 13.61 4.88
C THR A 151 -17.56 14.65 5.86
N ASP A 152 -17.55 15.91 5.45
CA ASP A 152 -17.18 17.05 6.31
C ASP A 152 -18.34 17.43 7.23
N LYS A 153 -18.08 17.46 8.55
CA LYS A 153 -19.03 17.87 9.60
C LYS A 153 -18.54 19.09 10.36
N GLY A 154 -17.74 19.94 9.71
CA GLY A 154 -17.22 21.18 10.28
C GLY A 154 -15.92 20.95 11.04
N THR A 155 -16.00 20.60 12.33
CA THR A 155 -14.81 20.36 13.18
C THR A 155 -14.29 18.93 13.14
N SER A 156 -14.99 18.03 12.45
CA SER A 156 -14.65 16.62 12.33
C SER A 156 -14.99 16.06 10.96
N TYR A 157 -14.29 15.00 10.56
CA TYR A 157 -14.63 14.18 9.42
C TYR A 157 -15.27 12.87 9.85
N TYR A 158 -16.21 12.40 9.04
CA TYR A 158 -16.81 11.07 9.17
C TYR A 158 -16.48 10.27 7.92
N ALA A 159 -15.84 9.12 8.13
CA ALA A 159 -15.56 8.11 7.12
C ALA A 159 -16.55 6.95 7.31
N GLN A 160 -17.51 6.83 6.37
CA GLN A 160 -18.43 5.69 6.30
C GLN A 160 -17.94 4.70 5.24
N PRO A 161 -18.20 3.39 5.38
CA PRO A 161 -17.95 2.43 4.30
C PRO A 161 -18.60 2.95 3.01
N ALA A 162 -17.79 3.12 1.97
CA ALA A 162 -18.25 3.50 0.65
C ALA A 162 -18.96 2.33 -0.04
N ASP A 163 -18.49 1.11 0.26
CA ASP A 163 -19.07 -0.13 -0.22
C ASP A 163 -19.85 -0.82 0.90
N MET A 164 -21.18 -0.77 0.75
CA MET A 164 -22.12 -1.42 1.66
C MET A 164 -22.17 -2.94 1.48
N ASN A 165 -21.48 -3.50 0.47
CA ASN A 165 -21.37 -4.95 0.30
C ASN A 165 -20.68 -5.65 1.49
N ASN A 166 -19.93 -4.90 2.31
CA ASN A 166 -19.31 -5.43 3.53
C ASN A 166 -20.26 -5.49 4.74
N VAL A 167 -21.51 -5.04 4.58
CA VAL A 167 -22.52 -4.99 5.64
C VAL A 167 -23.53 -6.12 5.46
N VAL A 168 -23.36 -7.19 6.23
CA VAL A 168 -24.23 -8.36 6.16
C VAL A 168 -25.45 -8.20 7.06
N MET A 169 -26.62 -8.48 6.51
CA MET A 169 -27.87 -8.65 7.24
C MET A 169 -28.56 -9.93 6.77
N TYR A 170 -29.36 -10.56 7.64
CA TYR A 170 -30.07 -11.80 7.30
C TYR A 170 -31.52 -11.77 7.75
N ALA A 171 -32.40 -12.47 7.04
CA ALA A 171 -33.76 -12.74 7.46
C ALA A 171 -34.03 -14.26 7.42
N LYS A 172 -34.87 -14.74 8.35
CA LYS A 172 -35.36 -16.11 8.36
C LYS A 172 -36.81 -16.12 8.82
N ASN A 173 -37.70 -16.69 8.02
CA ASN A 173 -39.09 -16.92 8.36
C ASN A 173 -39.40 -18.41 8.14
N ALA A 174 -39.78 -19.12 9.21
CA ALA A 174 -40.06 -20.55 9.12
C ALA A 174 -41.57 -20.83 9.02
N GLY A 175 -41.94 -21.87 8.27
CA GLY A 175 -43.30 -22.41 8.25
C GLY A 175 -44.37 -21.46 7.68
N VAL A 176 -44.01 -20.59 6.75
CA VAL A 176 -44.94 -19.60 6.17
C VAL A 176 -45.96 -20.30 5.28
N SER A 177 -47.25 -20.07 5.55
CA SER A 177 -48.38 -20.69 4.83
C SER A 177 -48.60 -20.08 3.45
N LYS A 178 -49.00 -20.89 2.47
CA LYS A 178 -49.48 -20.44 1.15
C LYS A 178 -50.69 -19.49 1.20
N THR A 179 -51.41 -19.44 2.30
CA THR A 179 -52.51 -18.47 2.51
C THR A 179 -52.03 -17.09 2.96
N SER A 180 -50.72 -16.91 3.13
CA SER A 180 -50.12 -15.61 3.49
C SER A 180 -50.08 -14.71 2.25
N GLU A 181 -50.61 -13.50 2.37
CA GLU A 181 -50.59 -12.51 1.28
C GLU A 181 -49.16 -12.06 0.96
N THR A 182 -48.33 -11.90 2.00
CA THR A 182 -46.96 -11.40 1.88
C THR A 182 -46.05 -12.13 2.88
N VAL A 183 -44.85 -12.49 2.44
CA VAL A 183 -43.78 -12.98 3.31
C VAL A 183 -42.99 -11.78 3.83
N ALA A 184 -43.09 -11.49 5.13
CA ALA A 184 -42.41 -10.38 5.76
C ALA A 184 -40.96 -10.76 6.14
N LEU A 185 -40.00 -10.44 5.26
CA LEU A 185 -38.57 -10.61 5.53
C LEU A 185 -38.13 -9.57 6.56
N GLN A 186 -37.92 -10.04 7.79
CA GLN A 186 -37.42 -9.22 8.90
C GLN A 186 -35.91 -9.37 9.00
N TYR A 187 -35.18 -8.36 8.54
CA TYR A 187 -33.73 -8.41 8.54
C TYR A 187 -33.16 -8.15 9.93
N THR A 188 -32.15 -8.93 10.30
CA THR A 188 -31.34 -8.75 11.50
C THR A 188 -29.92 -8.42 11.06
N PRO A 189 -29.36 -7.29 11.51
CA PRO A 189 -27.98 -6.98 11.17
C PRO A 189 -26.99 -7.96 11.79
N PHE A 190 -25.95 -8.31 11.02
CA PHE A 190 -24.99 -9.33 11.41
C PHE A 190 -23.56 -8.82 11.51
N SER A 191 -23.05 -8.08 10.51
CA SER A 191 -21.68 -7.56 10.53
C SER A 191 -21.37 -6.78 11.82
N THR A 192 -20.17 -6.97 12.36
CA THR A 192 -19.67 -6.17 13.47
C THR A 192 -18.99 -4.94 12.87
N VAL A 193 -19.22 -3.77 13.46
CA VAL A 193 -18.58 -2.52 13.03
C VAL A 193 -17.68 -2.01 14.15
N ILE A 194 -16.48 -1.59 13.81
CA ILE A 194 -15.63 -0.82 14.73
C ILE A 194 -15.50 0.61 14.20
N GLU A 195 -15.90 1.58 15.03
CA GLU A 195 -15.69 3.00 14.79
C GLU A 195 -14.43 3.46 15.53
N PHE A 196 -13.41 3.86 14.79
CA PHE A 196 -12.19 4.45 15.33
C PHE A 196 -12.29 5.97 15.36
N GLU A 197 -12.04 6.56 16.52
CA GLU A 197 -11.82 8.00 16.65
C GLU A 197 -10.31 8.28 16.63
N ILE A 198 -9.86 8.92 15.56
CA ILE A 198 -8.47 9.34 15.34
C ILE A 198 -8.40 10.85 15.55
N ASN A 199 -7.46 11.30 16.38
CA ASN A 199 -7.30 12.72 16.71
C ASN A 199 -5.92 13.22 16.30
N ALA A 200 -5.85 14.37 15.64
CA ALA A 200 -4.60 15.11 15.41
C ALA A 200 -4.07 15.74 16.71
N PRO A 201 -2.77 16.11 16.78
CA PRO A 201 -2.23 16.86 17.91
C PRO A 201 -3.00 18.17 18.14
N ALA A 202 -3.26 18.52 19.40
CA ALA A 202 -3.99 19.72 19.79
C ALA A 202 -3.19 21.03 19.58
N THR A 203 -1.87 20.94 19.40
CA THR A 203 -0.96 22.07 19.21
C THR A 203 0.00 21.77 18.07
N ALA A 204 0.14 22.68 17.12
CA ALA A 204 1.22 22.64 16.14
C ALA A 204 2.53 23.04 16.85
N THR A 205 3.42 22.07 17.07
CA THR A 205 4.77 22.33 17.57
C THR A 205 5.65 22.79 16.42
N ALA A 206 6.67 23.62 16.68
CA ALA A 206 7.54 24.11 15.61
C ALA A 206 8.17 22.93 14.83
N ARG A 207 8.02 22.93 13.49
CA ARG A 207 8.38 21.85 12.53
C ARG A 207 7.34 20.74 12.33
N GLU A 208 6.15 20.84 12.92
CA GLU A 208 5.02 19.96 12.59
C GLU A 208 4.18 20.57 11.46
N HIS A 209 3.67 19.73 10.55
CA HIS A 209 2.79 20.17 9.47
C HIS A 209 1.45 20.67 10.05
N ASP A 210 0.91 21.78 9.54
CA ASP A 210 -0.40 22.35 9.95
C ASP A 210 -1.58 21.38 9.76
N GLY A 211 -1.36 20.30 9.01
CA GLY A 211 -2.24 19.14 8.95
C GLY A 211 -1.51 17.83 8.69
N ILE A 212 -2.09 16.74 9.16
CA ILE A 212 -1.71 15.35 8.94
C ILE A 212 -2.70 14.75 7.96
N ILE A 213 -2.22 14.35 6.79
CA ILE A 213 -3.05 13.63 5.82
C ILE A 213 -3.11 12.18 6.30
N ILE A 214 -4.30 11.65 6.53
CA ILE A 214 -4.55 10.23 6.80
C ILE A 214 -4.93 9.56 5.47
N GLN A 215 -4.25 8.47 5.14
CA GLN A 215 -4.47 7.71 3.90
C GLN A 215 -5.25 6.44 4.15
N THR A 216 -4.78 5.66 5.13
CA THR A 216 -5.40 4.38 5.48
C THR A 216 -5.43 4.18 6.98
N LEU A 217 -6.37 3.35 7.39
CA LEU A 217 -6.47 2.77 8.71
C LEU A 217 -6.42 1.26 8.54
N THR A 218 -5.60 0.55 9.29
CA THR A 218 -5.52 -0.91 9.25
C THR A 218 -5.78 -1.48 10.63
N LEU A 219 -6.69 -2.45 10.72
CA LEU A 219 -6.94 -3.25 11.91
C LEU A 219 -6.41 -4.66 11.68
N THR A 220 -5.62 -5.19 12.62
CA THR A 220 -5.08 -6.54 12.55
C THR A 220 -5.44 -7.31 13.82
N ALA A 221 -6.12 -8.43 13.65
CA ALA A 221 -6.43 -9.38 14.71
C ALA A 221 -5.26 -10.34 14.98
N PRO A 222 -5.21 -11.00 16.16
CA PRO A 222 -4.23 -12.03 16.46
C PRO A 222 -4.17 -13.10 15.36
N ALA A 223 -2.98 -13.68 15.17
CA ALA A 223 -2.78 -14.75 14.21
C ALA A 223 -3.83 -15.88 14.39
N ASN A 224 -4.32 -16.40 13.27
CA ASN A 224 -5.42 -17.39 13.18
C ASN A 224 -6.83 -16.85 13.52
N THR A 225 -7.00 -15.54 13.69
CA THR A 225 -8.33 -14.91 13.80
C THR A 225 -8.71 -14.29 12.47
N SER A 226 -9.57 -14.95 11.70
CA SER A 226 -10.06 -14.39 10.43
C SER A 226 -11.20 -13.40 10.67
N ILE A 227 -11.04 -12.18 10.16
CA ILE A 227 -11.99 -11.06 10.31
C ILE A 227 -12.52 -10.56 8.97
N ALA A 228 -11.86 -10.95 7.87
CA ALA A 228 -12.22 -10.70 6.48
C ALA A 228 -11.92 -11.93 5.60
N GLY A 229 -12.41 -11.91 4.36
CA GLY A 229 -12.42 -13.00 3.40
C GLY A 229 -13.77 -13.73 3.34
N ASN A 230 -13.73 -14.99 2.91
CA ASN A 230 -14.92 -15.82 2.75
C ASN A 230 -15.29 -16.58 4.03
N PHE A 231 -16.58 -16.69 4.31
CA PHE A 231 -17.12 -17.34 5.50
C PHE A 231 -18.33 -18.21 5.16
N THR A 232 -18.47 -19.33 5.85
CA THR A 232 -19.72 -20.12 5.85
C THR A 232 -20.62 -19.62 6.98
N PHE A 233 -21.81 -19.20 6.61
CA PHE A 233 -22.89 -18.73 7.48
C PHE A 233 -23.99 -19.78 7.60
N ASN A 234 -24.35 -20.09 8.85
CA ASN A 234 -25.46 -20.97 9.16
C ASN A 234 -26.57 -20.13 9.79
N PHE A 235 -27.74 -20.18 9.18
CA PHE A 235 -28.95 -19.62 9.76
C PHE A 235 -29.25 -20.28 11.12
N PRO A 236 -29.83 -19.52 12.06
CA PRO A 236 -30.16 -20.07 13.37
C PRO A 236 -31.20 -21.19 13.22
N ALA A 237 -31.14 -22.21 14.08
CA ALA A 237 -32.10 -23.32 14.05
C ALA A 237 -33.51 -22.84 14.44
N THR A 238 -33.61 -22.02 15.48
CA THR A 238 -34.84 -21.36 15.93
C THR A 238 -34.83 -19.89 15.53
N GLU A 239 -36.00 -19.33 15.19
CA GLU A 239 -36.13 -17.89 14.98
C GLU A 239 -35.84 -17.15 16.30
N GLY A 240 -35.00 -16.12 16.25
CA GLY A 240 -34.53 -15.37 17.42
C GLY A 240 -33.19 -15.82 18.03
N ASP A 241 -32.67 -17.00 17.67
CA ASP A 241 -31.32 -17.43 18.07
C ASP A 241 -30.24 -16.72 17.23
N ALA A 242 -29.02 -16.64 17.76
CA ALA A 242 -27.88 -16.11 17.03
C ALA A 242 -27.42 -17.09 15.92
N PRO A 243 -27.13 -16.61 14.70
CA PRO A 243 -26.52 -17.43 13.65
C PRO A 243 -25.08 -17.81 14.04
N SER A 244 -24.52 -18.78 13.33
CA SER A 244 -23.10 -19.14 13.48
C SER A 244 -22.35 -18.92 12.18
N VAL A 245 -21.09 -18.51 12.30
CA VAL A 245 -20.20 -18.27 11.18
C VAL A 245 -18.85 -18.95 11.41
N SER A 246 -18.26 -19.46 10.33
CA SER A 246 -16.93 -20.06 10.34
C SER A 246 -16.13 -19.60 9.13
N PRO A 247 -14.84 -19.23 9.29
CA PRO A 247 -14.02 -18.81 8.17
C PRO A 247 -13.80 -19.97 7.19
N ALA A 248 -13.84 -19.66 5.90
CA ALA A 248 -13.36 -20.58 4.87
C ALA A 248 -11.82 -20.65 4.90
N THR A 249 -11.25 -21.62 4.18
CA THR A 249 -9.80 -21.71 4.01
C THR A 249 -9.26 -20.41 3.37
N GLY A 250 -8.27 -19.77 4.02
CA GLY A 250 -7.65 -18.55 3.51
C GLY A 250 -8.24 -17.22 4.01
N GLY A 251 -9.00 -17.22 5.11
CA GLY A 251 -9.48 -15.97 5.72
C GLY A 251 -8.35 -15.04 6.20
N ASN A 252 -8.57 -13.72 6.09
CA ASN A 252 -7.59 -12.69 6.41
C ASN A 252 -7.79 -12.16 7.84
N ASN A 253 -6.69 -11.96 8.58
CA ASN A 253 -6.72 -11.39 9.93
C ASN A 253 -6.54 -9.87 9.95
N ALA A 254 -6.47 -9.22 8.79
CA ALA A 254 -6.35 -7.78 8.66
C ALA A 254 -7.42 -7.19 7.73
N ILE A 255 -7.86 -5.97 8.07
CA ILE A 255 -8.69 -5.11 7.21
C ILE A 255 -8.00 -3.75 7.09
N THR A 256 -7.83 -3.26 5.87
CA THR A 256 -7.32 -1.92 5.56
C THR A 256 -8.44 -1.09 4.94
N LEU A 257 -8.76 0.04 5.59
CA LEU A 257 -9.72 1.04 5.12
C LEU A 257 -8.98 2.19 4.46
N HIS A 258 -9.28 2.44 3.19
CA HIS A 258 -8.78 3.55 2.40
C HIS A 258 -9.72 4.74 2.47
N PHE A 259 -9.20 5.93 2.72
CA PHE A 259 -9.98 7.17 2.74
C PHE A 259 -9.95 7.82 1.35
N LEU A 260 -11.09 7.84 0.65
CA LEU A 260 -11.20 8.41 -0.70
C LEU A 260 -11.76 9.84 -0.65
N GLU A 261 -11.01 10.80 -1.21
CA GLU A 261 -11.43 12.17 -1.48
C GLU A 261 -10.94 12.54 -2.89
N ASP A 262 -11.85 12.88 -3.82
CA ASP A 262 -11.53 13.24 -5.22
C ASP A 262 -10.65 12.23 -5.98
N ASN A 263 -10.89 10.92 -5.82
CA ASN A 263 -10.06 9.84 -6.36
C ASN A 263 -8.59 9.87 -5.88
N GLN A 264 -8.31 10.52 -4.74
CA GLN A 264 -7.04 10.48 -4.04
C GLN A 264 -7.22 9.90 -2.63
N TYR A 265 -6.22 9.14 -2.19
CA TYR A 265 -6.21 8.55 -0.85
C TYR A 265 -5.85 9.59 0.21
N LYS A 266 -6.79 10.44 0.63
CA LYS A 266 -6.50 11.43 1.67
C LYS A 266 -7.74 11.90 2.44
N THR A 267 -7.55 12.13 3.73
CA THR A 267 -8.33 13.08 4.52
C THR A 267 -7.38 13.85 5.44
N THR A 268 -7.49 15.17 5.54
CA THR A 268 -6.49 15.99 6.26
C THR A 268 -7.00 16.41 7.63
N LEU A 269 -6.43 15.85 8.70
CA LEU A 269 -6.65 16.37 10.05
C LEU A 269 -5.74 17.56 10.33
N SER A 270 -6.23 18.57 11.04
CA SER A 270 -5.50 19.80 11.37
C SER A 270 -5.94 20.34 12.72
N THR A 271 -5.35 21.44 13.16
CA THR A 271 -5.80 22.15 14.36
C THR A 271 -7.24 22.69 14.25
N SER A 272 -7.72 22.96 13.03
CA SER A 272 -9.11 23.37 12.75
C SER A 272 -10.06 22.20 12.51
N LYS A 273 -9.53 21.03 12.16
CA LYS A 273 -10.28 19.79 11.93
C LYS A 273 -9.59 18.62 12.62
N GLN A 274 -9.82 18.48 13.92
CA GLN A 274 -8.96 17.67 14.79
C GLN A 274 -9.29 16.18 14.77
N THR A 275 -10.49 15.78 14.32
CA THR A 275 -10.99 14.42 14.54
C THR A 275 -11.48 13.78 13.24
N LEU A 276 -11.08 12.52 13.02
CA LEU A 276 -11.67 11.61 12.04
C LEU A 276 -12.35 10.47 12.79
N LYS A 277 -13.63 10.22 12.47
CA LYS A 277 -14.32 8.99 12.89
C LYS A 277 -14.45 8.05 11.70
N ALA A 278 -13.79 6.91 11.77
CA ALA A 278 -13.70 5.95 10.67
C ALA A 278 -14.33 4.61 11.06
N LYS A 279 -15.26 4.12 10.24
CA LYS A 279 -15.95 2.85 10.50
C LYS A 279 -15.43 1.75 9.58
N MET A 280 -15.09 0.62 10.19
CA MET A 280 -14.67 -0.60 9.50
C MET A 280 -15.68 -1.72 9.75
N CYS A 281 -16.01 -2.46 8.70
CA CYS A 281 -16.90 -3.61 8.76
C CYS A 281 -16.09 -4.88 8.85
N LEU A 282 -16.44 -5.80 9.75
CA LEU A 282 -15.79 -7.09 9.87
C LEU A 282 -16.82 -8.19 10.09
N MET A 283 -16.46 -9.42 9.72
CA MET A 283 -17.29 -10.56 10.05
C MET A 283 -17.28 -10.81 11.55
N PRO A 284 -18.43 -11.17 12.16
CA PRO A 284 -18.46 -11.47 13.59
C PRO A 284 -17.58 -12.66 13.94
N ILE A 285 -16.91 -12.57 15.09
CA ILE A 285 -15.98 -13.60 15.56
C ILE A 285 -16.49 -14.09 16.90
N SER A 286 -16.70 -15.40 17.02
CA SER A 286 -17.15 -15.99 18.27
C SER A 286 -16.04 -15.93 19.33
N GLY A 287 -16.41 -15.57 20.57
CA GLY A 287 -15.51 -15.64 21.73
C GLY A 287 -14.53 -14.48 21.89
N VAL A 288 -14.63 -13.41 21.09
CA VAL A 288 -13.81 -12.20 21.26
C VAL A 288 -14.39 -11.31 22.35
N THR A 289 -13.88 -11.48 23.57
CA THR A 289 -14.35 -10.73 24.76
C THR A 289 -13.79 -9.31 24.84
N ASP A 290 -12.69 -9.02 24.15
CA ASP A 290 -12.09 -7.69 24.03
C ASP A 290 -11.11 -7.63 22.82
N LEU A 291 -10.56 -6.45 22.55
CA LEU A 291 -9.55 -6.22 21.49
C LEU A 291 -8.11 -6.45 21.96
N LYS A 292 -7.86 -7.17 23.07
CA LYS A 292 -6.49 -7.40 23.55
C LYS A 292 -5.69 -8.20 22.53
N GLY A 293 -4.50 -7.71 22.19
CA GLY A 293 -3.59 -8.36 21.23
C GLY A 293 -3.89 -8.03 19.77
N TRP A 294 -4.93 -7.24 19.50
CA TRP A 294 -5.15 -6.63 18.18
C TRP A 294 -4.24 -5.41 18.02
N THR A 295 -3.95 -5.03 16.79
CA THR A 295 -3.18 -3.82 16.47
C THR A 295 -3.95 -2.94 15.51
N VAL A 296 -3.81 -1.63 15.68
CA VAL A 296 -4.28 -0.63 14.74
C VAL A 296 -3.09 0.14 14.19
N ALA A 297 -3.10 0.40 12.88
CA ALA A 297 -2.11 1.22 12.20
C ALA A 297 -2.80 2.33 11.40
N VAL A 298 -2.41 3.57 11.59
CA VAL A 298 -2.90 4.74 10.86
C VAL A 298 -1.76 5.20 9.96
N ASN A 299 -1.90 5.01 8.65
CA ASN A 299 -0.94 5.54 7.69
C ASN A 299 -1.27 6.99 7.37
N THR A 300 -0.24 7.84 7.42
CA THR A 300 -0.37 9.27 7.23
C THR A 300 0.75 9.81 6.34
N SER A 301 0.63 11.07 5.89
CA SER A 301 1.68 11.78 5.15
C SER A 301 2.99 11.96 5.93
N VAL A 302 3.00 11.66 7.23
CA VAL A 302 4.17 11.74 8.10
C VAL A 302 4.55 10.37 8.67
N GLY A 303 4.08 9.30 8.02
CA GLY A 303 4.40 7.92 8.35
C GLY A 303 3.24 7.18 9.04
N THR A 304 3.53 5.93 9.39
CA THR A 304 2.53 5.03 9.97
C THR A 304 2.64 5.00 11.49
N PHE A 305 1.54 5.36 12.15
CA PHE A 305 1.40 5.29 13.59
C PHE A 305 0.72 3.98 13.95
N SER A 306 1.38 3.11 14.72
CA SER A 306 0.82 1.82 15.15
C SER A 306 0.63 1.73 16.66
N LYS A 307 -0.43 1.03 17.10
CA LYS A 307 -0.71 0.79 18.52
C LYS A 307 -1.38 -0.57 18.75
N GLY A 308 -0.94 -1.28 19.78
CA GLY A 308 -1.67 -2.44 20.31
C GLY A 308 -2.91 -2.02 21.10
N LEU A 309 -4.03 -2.69 20.87
CA LEU A 309 -5.29 -2.45 21.56
C LEU A 309 -5.35 -3.25 22.88
N GLY A 310 -6.00 -2.67 23.89
CA GLY A 310 -6.13 -3.23 25.23
C GLY A 310 -7.50 -3.86 25.51
N SER A 311 -7.68 -4.40 26.72
CA SER A 311 -8.88 -5.15 27.15
C SER A 311 -10.13 -4.30 27.47
N ASN A 312 -10.10 -2.98 27.25
CA ASN A 312 -11.13 -2.06 27.75
C ASN A 312 -12.31 -1.84 26.79
N THR A 313 -12.41 -2.62 25.71
CA THR A 313 -13.38 -2.39 24.63
C THR A 313 -14.71 -3.12 24.81
N GLY A 314 -14.79 -4.04 25.77
CA GLY A 314 -15.94 -4.94 25.90
C GLY A 314 -16.01 -6.00 24.79
N GLU A 315 -16.94 -6.94 24.93
CA GLU A 315 -17.15 -8.04 23.99
C GLU A 315 -17.63 -7.51 22.63
N LEU A 316 -16.98 -7.96 21.55
CA LEU A 316 -17.44 -7.67 20.19
C LEU A 316 -18.71 -8.48 19.91
N LYS A 317 -19.84 -7.79 19.82
CA LYS A 317 -21.14 -8.39 19.53
C LYS A 317 -21.54 -8.19 18.07
N PRO A 318 -22.05 -9.24 17.39
CA PRO A 318 -22.62 -9.15 16.06
C PRO A 318 -23.69 -8.07 15.97
N GLY A 319 -23.78 -7.41 14.81
CA GLY A 319 -24.79 -6.40 14.53
C GLY A 319 -24.68 -5.12 15.35
N LEU A 320 -23.56 -4.89 16.06
CA LEU A 320 -23.30 -3.67 16.84
C LEU A 320 -22.10 -2.86 16.32
N VAL A 321 -22.15 -1.55 16.56
CA VAL A 321 -21.02 -0.62 16.43
C VAL A 321 -20.27 -0.54 17.76
N HIS A 322 -18.97 -0.83 17.73
CA HIS A 322 -18.04 -0.72 18.84
C HIS A 322 -17.13 0.49 18.65
N LYS A 323 -17.09 1.38 19.63
CA LYS A 323 -16.33 2.63 19.53
C LYS A 323 -14.97 2.48 20.17
N VAL A 324 -13.92 2.79 19.42
CA VAL A 324 -12.53 2.74 19.87
C VAL A 324 -11.94 4.14 19.74
N LYS A 325 -11.70 4.78 20.88
CA LYS A 325 -11.00 6.06 20.91
C LYS A 325 -9.50 5.82 20.97
N LEU A 326 -8.79 6.26 19.93
CA LEU A 326 -7.35 6.18 19.88
C LEU A 326 -6.74 7.41 20.57
N PRO A 327 -5.54 7.31 21.16
CA PRO A 327 -4.82 8.48 21.63
C PRO A 327 -4.55 9.42 20.45
N ALA A 328 -4.39 10.71 20.74
CA ALA A 328 -3.99 11.66 19.71
C ALA A 328 -2.68 11.21 19.05
N LEU A 329 -2.60 11.37 17.74
CA LEU A 329 -1.34 11.24 17.01
C LEU A 329 -0.33 12.21 17.63
N SER A 330 0.89 11.75 17.89
CA SER A 330 1.92 12.55 18.57
C SER A 330 3.27 12.32 17.91
N TYR A 331 3.98 13.42 17.65
CA TYR A 331 5.36 13.39 17.17
C TYR A 331 6.40 13.30 18.30
N ALA A 332 5.99 13.56 19.55
CA ALA A 332 6.89 13.74 20.70
C ALA A 332 6.85 12.59 21.71
N ASN A 333 5.78 11.79 21.74
CA ASN A 333 5.57 10.74 22.73
C ASN A 333 5.59 9.34 22.10
N GLY A 334 6.36 8.43 22.68
CA GLY A 334 6.55 7.04 22.22
C GLY A 334 5.35 6.10 22.37
N GLU A 335 4.12 6.61 22.43
CA GLU A 335 2.91 5.77 22.41
C GLU A 335 2.48 5.36 21.00
N TRP A 336 2.82 6.17 19.99
CA TRP A 336 2.63 5.86 18.59
C TRP A 336 4.02 5.77 17.94
N VAL A 337 4.57 4.56 17.90
CA VAL A 337 5.95 4.35 17.47
C VAL A 337 6.01 4.17 15.96
N TYR A 338 6.71 5.07 15.30
CA TYR A 338 7.16 4.89 13.93
C TYR A 338 8.14 3.70 13.88
N ASN A 339 7.72 2.60 13.26
CA ASN A 339 8.54 1.41 13.18
C ASN A 339 9.42 1.46 11.91
N THR A 340 10.69 1.81 12.09
CA THR A 340 11.70 1.83 11.01
C THR A 340 12.16 0.43 10.60
N ASN A 341 11.94 -0.60 11.42
CA ASN A 341 12.46 -1.93 11.18
C ASN A 341 11.74 -2.66 10.04
N ASN A 342 10.46 -2.35 9.81
CA ASN A 342 9.67 -2.87 8.70
C ASN A 342 8.64 -1.83 8.20
N TRP A 343 9.14 -0.75 7.58
CA TRP A 343 8.30 0.38 7.17
C TRP A 343 7.64 0.18 5.80
N ILE A 344 8.16 -0.69 4.90
CA ILE A 344 7.59 -0.89 3.57
C ILE A 344 6.19 -1.49 3.64
N THR A 345 5.96 -2.44 4.55
CA THR A 345 4.63 -3.07 4.77
C THR A 345 3.57 -2.10 5.27
N SER A 346 3.99 -0.91 5.71
CA SER A 346 3.07 0.12 6.16
C SER A 346 2.47 0.92 4.99
N LEU A 347 3.06 0.81 3.79
CA LEU A 347 2.55 1.45 2.59
C LEU A 347 1.29 0.73 2.10
N PRO A 348 0.28 1.46 1.59
CA PRO A 348 -0.93 0.85 1.08
C PRO A 348 -0.62 0.03 -0.17
N ASP A 349 -1.14 -1.20 -0.20
CA ASP A 349 -0.97 -2.11 -1.34
C ASP A 349 0.50 -2.30 -1.73
N TYR A 350 1.39 -2.35 -0.73
CA TYR A 350 2.84 -2.31 -0.95
C TYR A 350 3.34 -3.41 -1.90
N GLU A 351 2.71 -4.58 -1.86
CA GLU A 351 3.05 -5.73 -2.71
C GLU A 351 2.96 -5.42 -4.21
N ASN A 352 2.02 -4.57 -4.62
CA ASN A 352 1.82 -4.26 -6.03
C ASN A 352 2.60 -3.02 -6.51
N ILE A 353 3.31 -2.31 -5.64
CA ILE A 353 4.09 -1.12 -6.02
C ILE A 353 5.25 -1.50 -6.94
N TYR A 354 5.44 -0.79 -8.05
CA TYR A 354 6.61 -0.97 -8.90
C TYR A 354 7.90 -0.57 -8.19
N LEU A 355 8.95 -1.39 -8.33
CA LEU A 355 10.21 -1.24 -7.60
C LEU A 355 10.86 0.15 -7.80
N SER A 356 10.76 0.72 -9.00
CA SER A 356 11.36 2.01 -9.35
C SER A 356 10.67 3.23 -8.72
N GLU A 357 9.44 3.04 -8.22
CA GLU A 357 8.59 4.11 -7.68
C GLU A 357 8.90 4.39 -6.21
N LEU A 358 9.48 3.42 -5.51
CA LEU A 358 9.72 3.55 -4.08
C LEU A 358 10.99 4.34 -3.78
N SER A 359 10.89 5.30 -2.86
CA SER A 359 12.05 6.03 -2.35
C SER A 359 12.72 5.26 -1.21
N LEU A 360 13.99 4.90 -1.35
CA LEU A 360 14.72 4.11 -0.34
C LEU A 360 15.79 4.96 0.36
N PRO A 361 15.77 5.06 1.69
CA PRO A 361 16.91 5.57 2.45
C PRO A 361 18.13 4.65 2.27
N GLY A 362 19.27 5.24 1.93
CA GLY A 362 20.47 4.52 1.55
C GLY A 362 21.72 4.97 2.30
N ALA A 363 22.52 4.02 2.76
CA ALA A 363 23.80 4.28 3.40
C ALA A 363 24.95 4.29 2.38
N TRP A 364 25.53 5.46 2.14
CA TRP A 364 26.74 5.58 1.33
C TRP A 364 27.95 5.02 2.08
N TYR A 365 28.72 4.17 1.38
CA TYR A 365 29.98 3.58 1.86
C TYR A 365 29.82 2.78 3.17
N ALA A 366 28.75 1.98 3.23
CA ALA A 366 28.36 1.19 4.39
C ALA A 366 29.45 0.16 4.80
N GLY A 367 29.66 -0.02 6.11
CA GLY A 367 30.63 -0.97 6.64
C GLY A 367 32.07 -0.45 6.74
N SER A 368 32.34 0.76 6.26
CA SER A 368 33.66 1.40 6.36
C SER A 368 33.91 2.04 7.72
N THR A 369 35.17 1.95 8.17
CA THR A 369 35.67 2.64 9.36
C THR A 369 36.03 4.11 9.12
N GLU A 370 35.97 4.60 7.88
CA GLU A 370 36.38 5.96 7.48
C GLU A 370 35.35 7.06 7.84
N SER A 371 34.43 6.80 8.77
CA SER A 371 33.41 7.75 9.23
C SER A 371 32.46 8.27 8.12
N TYR A 372 32.21 7.49 7.07
CA TYR A 372 31.09 7.75 6.17
C TYR A 372 29.75 7.52 6.87
N GLN A 373 29.69 6.49 7.71
CA GLN A 373 28.57 6.18 8.59
C GLN A 373 29.01 6.27 10.05
N ALA A 374 28.08 6.50 10.97
CA ALA A 374 28.35 6.50 12.41
C ALA A 374 28.55 5.10 12.99
N THR A 375 28.22 4.07 12.21
CA THR A 375 28.37 2.65 12.54
C THR A 375 28.79 1.86 11.30
N THR A 376 29.52 0.77 11.51
CA THR A 376 29.83 -0.24 10.48
C THR A 376 28.85 -1.40 10.49
N ASP A 377 27.94 -1.47 11.47
CA ASP A 377 27.00 -2.57 11.63
C ASP A 377 25.78 -2.42 10.72
N MET A 378 25.58 -3.38 9.83
CA MET A 378 24.49 -3.36 8.84
C MET A 378 23.11 -3.46 9.50
N THR A 379 23.00 -4.22 10.60
CA THR A 379 21.76 -4.39 11.35
C THR A 379 21.33 -3.07 12.00
N THR A 380 22.28 -2.30 12.55
CA THR A 380 22.00 -0.97 13.09
C THR A 380 21.50 -0.01 12.01
N LEU A 381 22.11 -0.01 10.82
CA LEU A 381 21.63 0.80 9.68
C LEU A 381 20.23 0.35 9.23
N TRP A 382 20.02 -0.96 9.11
CA TRP A 382 18.73 -1.55 8.73
C TRP A 382 17.61 -1.14 9.68
N ASN A 383 17.83 -1.29 10.99
CA ASN A 383 16.88 -0.94 12.03
C ASN A 383 16.61 0.58 12.08
N ALA A 384 17.52 1.41 11.58
CA ALA A 384 17.27 2.84 11.45
C ALA A 384 16.34 3.20 10.26
N GLY A 385 16.03 2.24 9.37
CA GLY A 385 15.18 2.42 8.20
C GLY A 385 15.91 2.38 6.85
N VAL A 386 17.23 2.14 6.86
CA VAL A 386 18.02 1.98 5.62
C VAL A 386 17.60 0.69 4.91
N ARG A 387 17.41 0.79 3.59
CA ARG A 387 17.12 -0.35 2.69
C ARG A 387 18.09 -0.45 1.51
N ALA A 388 18.87 0.60 1.27
CA ALA A 388 19.88 0.60 0.24
C ALA A 388 21.28 0.80 0.83
N PHE A 389 22.27 0.11 0.28
CA PHE A 389 23.66 0.15 0.72
C PHE A 389 24.54 0.36 -0.50
N ALA A 390 25.49 1.29 -0.43
CA ALA A 390 26.50 1.45 -1.47
C ALA A 390 27.89 1.21 -0.89
N VAL A 391 28.75 0.52 -1.63
CA VAL A 391 30.17 0.38 -1.28
C VAL A 391 31.06 0.51 -2.51
N GLU A 392 32.23 1.10 -2.30
CA GLU A 392 33.28 1.05 -3.30
C GLU A 392 34.24 -0.11 -3.01
N CYS A 393 34.67 -0.76 -4.07
CA CYS A 393 35.34 -2.05 -4.03
C CYS A 393 36.75 -1.93 -4.61
N ARG A 394 37.63 -2.85 -4.19
CA ARG A 394 38.92 -3.11 -4.83
C ARG A 394 39.18 -4.59 -4.94
N SER A 395 39.84 -4.99 -6.02
CA SER A 395 40.41 -6.34 -6.14
C SER A 395 41.56 -6.51 -5.15
N TRP A 396 41.46 -7.53 -4.31
CA TRP A 396 42.42 -7.85 -3.24
C TRP A 396 43.36 -8.97 -3.67
N THR A 397 44.62 -8.85 -3.31
CA THR A 397 45.69 -9.81 -3.59
C THR A 397 46.33 -10.32 -2.31
N GLU A 398 46.61 -11.62 -2.27
CA GLU A 398 47.35 -12.23 -1.17
C GLU A 398 48.84 -11.88 -1.23
N THR A 399 49.40 -11.47 -0.09
CA THR A 399 50.82 -11.13 0.02
C THR A 399 51.66 -12.39 0.23
N LYS A 400 52.66 -12.66 -0.63
CA LYS A 400 53.66 -13.71 -0.36
C LYS A 400 54.64 -13.26 0.73
N ILE A 401 54.91 -14.12 1.72
CA ILE A 401 55.65 -13.80 2.95
C ILE A 401 57.16 -13.50 2.75
N LEU A 402 57.74 -13.66 1.55
CA LEU A 402 59.21 -13.58 1.36
C LEU A 402 59.64 -12.87 0.06
N GLY A 403 59.28 -11.59 -0.10
CA GLY A 403 59.94 -10.70 -1.09
C GLY A 403 59.76 -11.04 -2.57
N GLN A 404 58.89 -12.00 -2.91
CA GLN A 404 58.50 -12.30 -4.29
C GLN A 404 57.16 -11.61 -4.57
N GLY A 405 57.06 -10.96 -5.73
CA GLY A 405 56.00 -10.01 -6.09
C GLY A 405 54.55 -10.45 -5.84
N THR A 406 53.65 -9.48 -5.95
CA THR A 406 52.21 -9.66 -5.74
C THR A 406 51.60 -10.54 -6.84
N THR A 407 50.71 -11.47 -6.46
CA THR A 407 50.03 -12.38 -7.40
C THR A 407 48.84 -11.71 -8.08
N ALA A 408 48.10 -12.49 -8.88
CA ALA A 408 46.76 -12.12 -9.31
C ALA A 408 45.83 -11.93 -8.11
N PRO A 409 44.83 -11.04 -8.22
CA PRO A 409 43.80 -10.87 -7.20
C PRO A 409 42.98 -12.15 -7.05
N THR A 410 42.51 -12.38 -5.82
CA THR A 410 41.74 -13.58 -5.47
C THR A 410 40.42 -13.26 -4.79
N ARG A 411 40.23 -12.02 -4.33
CA ARG A 411 39.05 -11.55 -3.61
C ARG A 411 38.67 -10.13 -4.03
N VAL A 412 37.48 -9.68 -3.65
CA VAL A 412 37.10 -8.27 -3.71
C VAL A 412 36.76 -7.80 -2.31
N CYS A 413 37.27 -6.63 -1.93
CA CYS A 413 37.06 -6.04 -0.61
C CYS A 413 36.59 -4.59 -0.69
N LEU A 414 36.05 -4.10 0.41
CA LEU A 414 35.72 -2.70 0.62
C LEU A 414 36.98 -1.84 0.48
N SER A 415 36.90 -0.78 -0.31
CA SER A 415 37.96 0.23 -0.39
C SER A 415 38.14 0.92 0.97
N GLY A 416 39.39 1.26 1.32
CA GLY A 416 39.75 1.79 2.64
C GLY A 416 40.04 0.71 3.70
N SER A 417 39.71 -0.56 3.47
CA SER A 417 39.97 -1.65 4.43
C SER A 417 41.35 -2.33 4.27
N GLY A 418 42.06 -2.03 3.18
CA GLY A 418 43.38 -2.55 2.83
C GLY A 418 44.44 -1.47 2.62
N ARG A 419 45.61 -1.87 2.14
CA ARG A 419 46.72 -0.96 1.81
C ARG A 419 47.33 -1.24 0.44
N ASN A 420 48.02 -0.25 -0.10
CA ASN A 420 48.86 -0.42 -1.28
C ASN A 420 50.15 -1.18 -0.94
N GLN A 421 50.50 -2.17 -1.75
CA GLN A 421 51.82 -2.78 -1.78
C GLN A 421 52.22 -3.07 -3.22
N SER A 422 53.16 -2.28 -3.75
CA SER A 422 53.65 -2.41 -5.14
C SER A 422 52.53 -2.44 -6.19
N GLY A 423 51.51 -1.58 -6.01
CA GLY A 423 50.37 -1.47 -6.92
C GLY A 423 49.24 -2.49 -6.66
N ALA A 424 49.44 -3.49 -5.80
CA ALA A 424 48.37 -4.38 -5.36
C ALA A 424 47.65 -3.84 -4.12
N TYR A 425 46.37 -4.19 -3.97
CA TYR A 425 45.64 -3.95 -2.74
C TYR A 425 45.71 -5.20 -1.85
N VAL A 426 46.26 -5.05 -0.65
CA VAL A 426 46.58 -6.17 0.26
C VAL A 426 46.11 -5.87 1.67
N ASN A 427 46.20 -6.86 2.57
CA ASN A 427 45.88 -6.67 3.98
C ASN A 427 46.73 -5.56 4.65
N PRO A 428 46.13 -4.79 5.56
CA PRO A 428 46.91 -3.93 6.46
C PRO A 428 47.82 -4.78 7.36
N VAL A 429 48.86 -4.17 7.95
CA VAL A 429 49.91 -4.90 8.71
C VAL A 429 49.34 -5.73 9.88
N PHE A 430 48.13 -5.38 10.38
CA PHE A 430 47.57 -5.92 11.62
C PHE A 430 46.07 -6.27 11.57
N SER A 431 45.44 -6.27 10.39
CA SER A 431 44.04 -6.69 10.25
C SER A 431 43.77 -7.29 8.87
N SER A 432 42.62 -7.92 8.68
CA SER A 432 42.17 -8.39 7.37
C SER A 432 41.38 -7.29 6.68
N ALA A 433 41.47 -7.23 5.35
CA ALA A 433 40.55 -6.41 4.56
C ALA A 433 39.10 -6.89 4.75
N THR A 434 38.14 -5.97 4.64
CA THR A 434 36.71 -6.29 4.75
C THR A 434 36.22 -6.81 3.40
N TYR A 435 36.04 -8.12 3.27
CA TYR A 435 35.59 -8.72 2.01
C TYR A 435 34.13 -8.42 1.69
N ILE A 436 33.81 -8.25 0.41
CA ILE A 436 32.43 -7.97 -0.01
C ILE A 436 31.49 -9.13 0.36
N SER A 437 31.97 -10.39 0.39
CA SER A 437 31.16 -11.51 0.88
C SER A 437 30.59 -11.27 2.28
N SER A 438 31.39 -10.71 3.21
CA SER A 438 30.91 -10.40 4.56
C SER A 438 29.86 -9.29 4.58
N ILE A 439 30.00 -8.28 3.72
CA ILE A 439 29.01 -7.19 3.59
C ILE A 439 27.69 -7.74 3.04
N ILE A 440 27.76 -8.57 2.00
CA ILE A 440 26.58 -9.27 1.43
C ILE A 440 25.90 -10.09 2.52
N SER A 441 26.63 -10.94 3.25
CA SER A 441 26.05 -11.79 4.31
C SER A 441 25.41 -10.95 5.44
N SER A 442 26.05 -9.85 5.85
CA SER A 442 25.53 -8.98 6.90
C SER A 442 24.25 -8.25 6.49
N ILE A 443 24.18 -7.72 5.26
CA ILE A 443 22.96 -7.09 4.75
C ILE A 443 21.86 -8.14 4.60
N ALA A 444 22.16 -9.25 3.92
CA ALA A 444 21.21 -10.32 3.68
C ALA A 444 20.64 -10.93 4.97
N GLY A 445 21.43 -10.99 6.04
CA GLY A 445 20.99 -11.46 7.36
C GLY A 445 20.16 -10.44 8.16
N ALA A 446 20.15 -9.16 7.76
CA ALA A 446 19.33 -8.12 8.39
C ALA A 446 17.95 -7.97 7.73
N ILE A 447 17.76 -8.50 6.52
CA ILE A 447 16.51 -8.36 5.75
C ILE A 447 15.38 -9.17 6.41
N ASN A 448 14.27 -8.50 6.70
CA ASN A 448 13.03 -9.14 7.13
C ASN A 448 12.29 -9.75 5.93
N ALA A 449 11.47 -10.78 6.16
CA ALA A 449 10.76 -11.50 5.09
C ALA A 449 9.77 -10.64 4.29
N ASP A 450 9.28 -9.56 4.92
CA ASP A 450 8.29 -8.59 4.44
C ASP A 450 8.94 -7.29 3.92
N GLU A 451 10.26 -7.31 3.71
CA GLU A 451 11.08 -6.17 3.30
C GLU A 451 12.10 -6.60 2.24
N TYR A 452 12.76 -5.66 1.55
CA TYR A 452 13.85 -5.99 0.62
C TYR A 452 15.02 -5.00 0.75
N GLY A 453 16.19 -5.42 0.29
CA GLY A 453 17.40 -4.62 0.31
C GLY A 453 18.03 -4.42 -1.07
N VAL A 454 18.76 -3.33 -1.26
CA VAL A 454 19.55 -3.08 -2.47
C VAL A 454 21.01 -2.84 -2.09
N LEU A 455 21.95 -3.56 -2.71
CA LEU A 455 23.39 -3.35 -2.57
C LEU A 455 24.00 -2.90 -3.89
N VAL A 456 24.55 -1.68 -3.92
CA VAL A 456 25.24 -1.08 -5.07
C VAL A 456 26.75 -1.22 -4.88
N LEU A 457 27.41 -1.89 -5.81
CA LEU A 457 28.84 -2.18 -5.82
C LEU A 457 29.51 -1.38 -6.93
N SER A 458 30.48 -0.52 -6.58
CA SER A 458 31.26 0.27 -7.54
C SER A 458 32.73 -0.01 -7.41
N TYR A 459 33.50 0.03 -8.50
CA TYR A 459 34.95 0.04 -8.38
C TYR A 459 35.41 1.40 -7.85
N ALA A 460 36.30 1.42 -6.86
CA ALA A 460 36.72 2.66 -6.18
C ALA A 460 37.46 3.60 -7.12
N ASP A 461 37.09 4.89 -7.15
CA ASP A 461 37.60 5.89 -8.11
C ASP A 461 39.00 6.46 -7.81
N GLY A 462 39.46 6.37 -6.55
CA GLY A 462 40.70 6.98 -6.08
C GLY A 462 41.71 6.01 -5.46
N GLY A 463 42.65 6.51 -4.65
CA GLY A 463 43.54 5.72 -3.77
C GLY A 463 44.66 4.93 -4.45
N SER A 464 45.64 4.46 -3.67
CA SER A 464 46.78 3.69 -4.17
C SER A 464 46.52 2.18 -4.12
N GLY A 465 46.90 1.46 -5.19
CA GLY A 465 46.87 0.00 -5.27
C GLY A 465 45.52 -0.61 -5.67
N GLY A 466 45.57 -1.80 -6.29
CA GLY A 466 44.36 -2.46 -6.80
C GLY A 466 43.85 -1.86 -8.11
N HIS A 467 44.72 -1.24 -8.89
CA HIS A 467 44.37 -0.56 -10.16
C HIS A 467 45.20 -1.11 -11.34
N ARG A 468 45.78 -2.30 -11.19
CA ARG A 468 46.51 -2.97 -12.27
C ARG A 468 45.50 -3.50 -13.29
N GLU A 469 45.92 -3.71 -14.53
CA GLU A 469 45.06 -4.31 -15.57
C GLU A 469 44.41 -5.62 -15.11
N LEU A 470 45.19 -6.49 -14.47
CA LEU A 470 44.72 -7.74 -13.88
C LEU A 470 43.76 -7.57 -12.68
N ASP A 471 43.78 -6.42 -11.99
CA ASP A 471 42.80 -6.08 -10.95
C ASP A 471 41.44 -5.74 -11.55
N HIS A 472 41.43 -4.92 -12.60
CA HIS A 472 40.22 -4.54 -13.32
C HIS A 472 39.59 -5.74 -14.04
N ASN A 473 40.41 -6.58 -14.69
CA ASN A 473 39.96 -7.80 -15.37
C ASN A 473 39.33 -8.80 -14.40
N TYR A 474 39.75 -8.79 -13.13
CA TYR A 474 39.18 -9.68 -12.12
C TYR A 474 37.87 -9.19 -11.54
N PHE A 475 37.55 -7.90 -11.59
CA PHE A 475 36.48 -7.32 -10.75
C PHE A 475 35.14 -8.03 -10.85
N ILE A 476 34.57 -8.18 -12.05
CA ILE A 476 33.26 -8.82 -12.25
C ILE A 476 33.30 -10.31 -11.83
N GLN A 477 34.37 -11.04 -12.18
CA GLN A 477 34.58 -12.42 -11.71
C GLN A 477 34.69 -12.49 -10.17
N GLY A 478 35.41 -11.53 -9.59
CA GLY A 478 35.60 -11.39 -8.16
C GLY A 478 34.28 -11.16 -7.45
N ILE A 479 33.42 -10.27 -7.95
CA ILE A 479 32.08 -10.05 -7.39
C ILE A 479 31.22 -11.33 -7.45
N ALA A 480 31.24 -12.08 -8.56
CA ALA A 480 30.56 -13.38 -8.61
C ALA A 480 31.09 -14.36 -7.54
N ASN A 481 32.41 -14.38 -7.33
CA ASN A 481 33.03 -15.18 -6.28
C ASN A 481 32.63 -14.71 -4.88
N GLU A 482 32.50 -13.40 -4.64
CA GLU A 482 32.06 -12.86 -3.34
C GLU A 482 30.58 -13.15 -3.06
N ILE A 483 29.71 -13.08 -4.08
CA ILE A 483 28.31 -13.50 -4.00
C ILE A 483 28.22 -14.97 -3.58
N THR A 484 29.00 -15.84 -4.24
CA THR A 484 29.05 -17.27 -3.91
C THR A 484 29.59 -17.50 -2.49
N GLN A 485 30.67 -16.82 -2.12
CA GLN A 485 31.30 -16.95 -0.81
C GLN A 485 30.48 -16.36 0.34
N ALA A 486 29.57 -15.41 0.07
CA ALA A 486 28.65 -14.90 1.06
C ALA A 486 27.72 -16.01 1.60
N ASN A 487 27.51 -17.08 0.82
CA ASN A 487 26.79 -18.28 1.22
C ASN A 487 25.41 -17.98 1.82
N VAL A 488 24.67 -17.07 1.17
CA VAL A 488 23.30 -16.68 1.53
C VAL A 488 22.33 -17.10 0.44
N THR A 489 21.10 -17.45 0.82
CA THR A 489 20.07 -18.01 -0.08
C THR A 489 19.04 -16.98 -0.54
N ASN A 490 19.09 -15.76 0.00
CA ASN A 490 18.11 -14.71 -0.24
C ASN A 490 18.65 -13.57 -1.13
N ILE A 491 19.60 -13.84 -2.02
CA ILE A 491 19.90 -12.93 -3.12
C ILE A 491 18.84 -13.11 -4.21
N TYR A 492 18.29 -12.01 -4.72
CA TYR A 492 17.26 -12.05 -5.76
C TYR A 492 17.83 -12.65 -7.06
N ALA A 493 17.09 -13.57 -7.69
CA ALA A 493 17.61 -14.43 -8.76
C ALA A 493 16.86 -14.33 -10.09
N ASP A 494 15.72 -13.64 -10.12
CA ASP A 494 14.88 -13.47 -11.30
C ASP A 494 15.11 -12.12 -11.98
N PRO A 495 14.74 -11.95 -13.27
CA PRO A 495 14.95 -10.69 -13.97
C PRO A 495 14.22 -9.51 -13.32
N ILE A 496 14.95 -8.42 -13.06
CA ILE A 496 14.35 -7.13 -12.70
C ILE A 496 14.04 -6.36 -13.99
N THR A 497 12.79 -5.96 -14.14
CA THR A 497 12.24 -5.25 -15.30
C THR A 497 11.46 -4.02 -14.83
N PRO A 498 10.98 -3.14 -15.74
CA PRO A 498 10.11 -2.02 -15.35
C PRO A 498 8.83 -2.45 -14.60
N ASN A 499 8.38 -3.69 -14.79
CA ASN A 499 7.15 -4.21 -14.20
C ASN A 499 7.39 -4.99 -12.90
N THR A 500 8.64 -5.11 -12.44
CA THR A 500 8.93 -5.80 -11.18
C THR A 500 8.33 -5.03 -10.01
N THR A 501 7.58 -5.72 -9.17
CA THR A 501 6.94 -5.12 -7.98
C THR A 501 7.73 -5.41 -6.71
N ILE A 502 7.32 -4.80 -5.60
CA ILE A 502 7.88 -5.11 -4.28
C ILE A 502 7.63 -6.59 -3.92
N ASN A 503 6.45 -7.14 -4.21
CA ASN A 503 6.12 -8.54 -3.91
C ASN A 503 7.16 -9.52 -4.49
N ASP A 504 7.63 -9.26 -5.71
CA ASP A 504 8.60 -10.10 -6.38
C ASP A 504 9.93 -10.22 -5.59
N VAL A 505 10.28 -9.18 -4.83
CA VAL A 505 11.61 -9.05 -4.20
C VAL A 505 11.58 -9.16 -2.67
N LEU A 506 10.43 -9.43 -2.06
CA LEU A 506 10.28 -9.55 -0.61
C LEU A 506 11.21 -10.62 -0.01
N GLY A 507 11.84 -10.28 1.10
CA GLY A 507 12.83 -11.08 1.79
C GLY A 507 14.18 -11.18 1.07
N LYS A 508 14.41 -10.44 -0.02
CA LYS A 508 15.59 -10.59 -0.88
C LYS A 508 16.52 -9.36 -0.89
N LEU A 509 17.80 -9.64 -1.14
CA LEU A 509 18.82 -8.66 -1.48
C LEU A 509 19.00 -8.58 -2.99
N ILE A 510 18.79 -7.40 -3.56
CA ILE A 510 19.12 -7.07 -4.95
C ILE A 510 20.57 -6.59 -4.99
N VAL A 511 21.41 -7.25 -5.79
CA VAL A 511 22.79 -6.81 -6.03
C VAL A 511 22.84 -6.03 -7.35
N LYS A 512 23.45 -4.85 -7.31
CA LYS A 512 23.61 -3.96 -8.45
C LYS A 512 25.08 -3.58 -8.61
N ILE A 513 25.63 -3.73 -9.81
CA ILE A 513 27.05 -3.53 -10.10
C ILE A 513 27.22 -2.37 -11.08
N ASN A 514 28.04 -1.40 -10.67
CA ASN A 514 28.50 -0.30 -11.50
C ASN A 514 29.76 -0.75 -12.25
N VAL A 515 29.67 -0.84 -13.57
CA VAL A 515 30.80 -1.21 -14.42
C VAL A 515 31.45 0.04 -14.99
N ASP A 516 32.74 0.21 -14.76
CA ASP A 516 33.50 1.36 -15.25
C ASP A 516 34.15 1.09 -16.61
N ASN A 517 34.71 2.13 -17.25
CA ASN A 517 35.37 2.06 -18.55
C ASN A 517 36.54 1.08 -18.54
N ASN A 518 37.32 1.09 -17.46
CA ASN A 518 38.51 0.24 -17.31
C ASN A 518 38.19 -1.22 -16.93
N ILE A 519 36.95 -1.52 -16.54
CA ILE A 519 36.52 -2.87 -16.17
C ILE A 519 36.18 -3.64 -17.43
N ALA A 520 36.99 -4.66 -17.77
CA ALA A 520 36.73 -5.52 -18.91
C ALA A 520 35.60 -6.52 -18.64
N LYS A 521 35.01 -7.07 -19.72
CA LYS A 521 34.18 -8.27 -19.63
C LYS A 521 34.90 -9.40 -18.90
N SER A 522 34.21 -10.08 -18.00
CA SER A 522 34.75 -11.25 -17.29
C SER A 522 34.58 -12.56 -18.05
N SER A 523 35.36 -13.56 -17.65
CA SER A 523 35.20 -14.96 -18.05
C SER A 523 34.17 -15.72 -17.21
N TYR A 524 33.50 -15.07 -16.25
CA TYR A 524 32.39 -15.69 -15.51
C TYR A 524 31.26 -16.04 -16.48
N GLY A 525 30.62 -17.18 -16.27
CA GLY A 525 29.75 -17.83 -17.26
C GLY A 525 28.38 -17.19 -17.51
N ASP A 526 28.29 -15.85 -17.52
CA ASP A 526 27.08 -15.10 -17.88
C ASP A 526 25.80 -15.68 -17.24
N ASN A 527 25.71 -15.57 -15.90
CA ASN A 527 24.53 -15.96 -15.10
C ASN A 527 24.63 -15.45 -13.64
N MET A 528 25.13 -14.24 -13.40
CA MET A 528 25.32 -13.73 -12.02
C MET A 528 24.01 -13.14 -11.49
N ASN A 529 23.56 -13.49 -10.29
CA ASN A 529 22.35 -12.89 -9.71
C ASN A 529 22.56 -11.41 -9.30
N ALA A 530 22.64 -10.53 -10.30
CA ALA A 530 22.90 -9.11 -10.17
C ALA A 530 22.43 -8.32 -11.40
N LEU A 531 22.11 -7.05 -11.17
CA LEU A 531 21.94 -6.02 -12.20
C LEU A 531 23.27 -5.35 -12.51
N LEU A 532 23.52 -5.01 -13.77
CA LEU A 532 24.76 -4.36 -14.23
C LEU A 532 24.43 -3.15 -15.09
N SER A 533 25.19 -2.06 -14.95
CA SER A 533 25.09 -0.90 -15.85
C SER A 533 26.44 -0.18 -15.97
N TYR A 534 26.64 0.54 -17.07
CA TYR A 534 27.83 1.35 -17.28
C TYR A 534 27.76 2.65 -16.48
N ASN A 535 28.69 2.82 -15.54
CA ASN A 535 28.74 3.95 -14.62
C ASN A 535 30.20 4.41 -14.46
N PRO A 536 30.70 5.36 -15.27
CA PRO A 536 32.10 5.77 -15.27
C PRO A 536 32.48 6.62 -14.04
N PHE A 537 32.79 5.96 -12.93
CA PHE A 537 33.30 6.53 -11.67
C PHE A 537 34.80 6.87 -11.72
N LEU A 538 35.66 5.97 -12.24
CA LEU A 538 37.12 6.11 -12.29
C LEU A 538 37.57 7.17 -13.30
N SER A 539 36.87 7.28 -14.42
CA SER A 539 37.20 8.25 -15.47
C SER A 539 36.53 9.61 -15.27
N GLN A 540 35.86 9.83 -14.12
CA GLN A 540 35.05 11.00 -13.72
C GLN A 540 34.62 11.89 -14.89
N VAL A 541 33.34 11.88 -15.25
CA VAL A 541 32.84 12.70 -16.36
C VAL A 541 33.21 14.17 -16.15
N THR A 542 34.20 14.65 -16.91
CA THR A 542 34.80 15.97 -16.72
C THR A 542 33.92 17.02 -17.39
N GLY A 543 33.51 18.04 -16.63
CA GLY A 543 32.89 19.26 -17.18
C GLY A 543 31.36 19.30 -17.22
N GLU A 544 30.67 18.21 -16.87
CA GLU A 544 29.19 18.13 -16.85
C GLU A 544 28.68 17.58 -15.50
N TYR A 545 29.08 18.24 -14.41
CA TYR A 545 28.77 17.79 -13.05
C TYR A 545 27.36 18.16 -12.56
N ASP A 546 26.61 18.93 -13.34
CA ASP A 546 25.29 19.49 -13.01
C ASP A 546 24.13 18.77 -13.71
N MET A 547 24.42 17.67 -14.42
CA MET A 547 23.45 16.87 -15.17
C MET A 547 23.48 15.39 -14.75
N PRO A 548 22.34 14.67 -14.85
CA PRO A 548 22.29 13.23 -14.63
C PRO A 548 22.76 12.41 -15.84
N TYR A 549 23.07 11.15 -15.59
CA TYR A 549 23.42 10.15 -16.59
C TYR A 549 22.41 9.01 -16.58
N TYR A 550 22.15 8.43 -17.75
CA TYR A 550 21.20 7.35 -17.99
C TYR A 550 21.92 6.17 -18.64
N SER A 551 21.90 5.02 -17.99
CA SER A 551 22.51 3.79 -18.50
C SER A 551 21.52 2.65 -18.48
N THR A 552 21.48 1.84 -19.53
CA THR A 552 20.66 0.64 -19.57
C THR A 552 21.07 -0.33 -18.45
N LEU A 553 20.07 -0.92 -17.80
CA LEU A 553 20.23 -1.99 -16.82
C LEU A 553 20.20 -3.34 -17.52
N TYR A 554 21.23 -4.16 -17.28
CA TYR A 554 21.35 -5.51 -17.79
C TYR A 554 21.25 -6.52 -16.65
N TRP A 555 20.46 -7.56 -16.84
CA TRP A 555 20.32 -8.64 -15.88
C TRP A 555 21.31 -9.77 -16.20
N LYS A 556 22.01 -10.27 -15.17
CA LYS A 556 22.90 -11.44 -15.18
C LYS A 556 24.19 -11.38 -16.00
N ASN A 557 24.20 -10.62 -17.08
CA ASN A 557 25.23 -10.68 -18.10
C ASN A 557 25.82 -9.31 -18.38
N TRP A 558 27.10 -9.30 -18.75
CA TRP A 558 27.80 -8.09 -19.16
C TRP A 558 28.51 -8.28 -20.49
N ASP A 559 28.37 -7.29 -21.36
CA ASP A 559 29.13 -7.18 -22.59
C ASP A 559 29.79 -5.81 -22.67
N ASP A 560 31.01 -5.74 -23.19
CA ASP A 560 31.74 -4.47 -23.30
C ASP A 560 31.04 -3.48 -24.26
N THR A 561 30.19 -3.97 -25.17
CA THR A 561 29.33 -3.12 -26.01
C THR A 561 28.28 -2.34 -25.22
N TYR A 562 28.02 -2.70 -23.96
CA TYR A 562 27.07 -2.01 -23.07
C TYR A 562 27.62 -0.74 -22.41
N LYS A 563 28.89 -0.39 -22.68
CA LYS A 563 29.56 0.80 -22.13
C LYS A 563 29.08 2.11 -22.79
N SER A 564 27.80 2.40 -22.62
CA SER A 564 27.15 3.61 -23.12
C SER A 564 26.28 4.24 -22.04
N TYR A 565 26.23 5.57 -22.03
CA TYR A 565 25.27 6.36 -21.26
C TYR A 565 24.70 7.47 -22.14
N SER A 566 23.58 8.04 -21.69
CA SER A 566 22.99 9.26 -22.22
C SER A 566 22.93 10.33 -21.13
N THR A 567 22.86 11.61 -21.51
CA THR A 567 22.64 12.75 -20.59
C THR A 567 21.23 13.33 -20.69
N ASP A 568 20.43 12.87 -21.65
CA ASP A 568 19.03 13.31 -21.85
C ASP A 568 18.01 12.16 -21.76
N GLY A 569 18.49 10.93 -21.58
CA GLY A 569 17.69 9.71 -21.49
C GLY A 569 17.25 9.16 -22.85
N THR A 570 17.77 9.69 -23.96
CA THR A 570 17.53 9.13 -25.31
C THR A 570 18.51 8.01 -25.64
N GLY A 571 18.08 7.04 -26.46
CA GLY A 571 18.94 5.95 -26.92
C GLY A 571 19.32 4.91 -25.86
N VAL A 572 18.63 4.89 -24.72
CA VAL A 572 18.79 3.89 -23.65
C VAL A 572 17.77 2.76 -23.81
N GLY A 573 18.01 1.61 -23.16
CA GLY A 573 17.15 0.44 -23.23
C GLY A 573 15.89 0.51 -22.37
N ASP A 574 15.17 -0.60 -22.29
CA ASP A 574 13.82 -0.68 -21.70
C ASP A 574 13.79 -0.44 -20.19
N PHE A 575 14.89 -0.68 -19.47
CA PHE A 575 15.02 -0.34 -18.06
C PHE A 575 16.34 0.39 -17.80
N VAL A 576 16.26 1.53 -17.12
CA VAL A 576 17.31 2.54 -17.10
C VAL A 576 17.75 2.83 -15.67
N TRP A 577 19.04 2.89 -15.44
CA TRP A 577 19.66 3.42 -14.23
C TRP A 577 19.98 4.89 -14.43
N CYS A 578 19.29 5.77 -13.70
CA CYS A 578 19.58 7.21 -13.69
C CYS A 578 20.46 7.54 -12.48
N PHE A 579 21.61 8.16 -12.70
CA PHE A 579 22.58 8.43 -11.63
C PHE A 579 23.30 9.76 -11.81
N SER A 580 23.76 10.33 -10.70
CA SER A 580 24.85 11.29 -10.68
C SER A 580 26.03 10.64 -9.97
N SER A 581 27.24 10.80 -10.50
CA SER A 581 28.42 10.20 -9.91
C SER A 581 29.47 11.26 -9.60
N ALA A 582 29.76 11.37 -8.31
CA ALA A 582 31.05 11.84 -7.83
C ALA A 582 31.26 11.30 -6.41
N ASN A 583 32.51 10.99 -6.07
CA ASN A 583 32.87 10.58 -4.70
C ASN A 583 33.41 11.77 -3.89
N ARG A 584 34.17 12.64 -4.56
CA ARG A 584 34.80 13.83 -3.96
C ARG A 584 34.07 15.11 -4.38
N THR A 585 34.04 16.08 -3.48
CA THR A 585 33.39 17.38 -3.70
C THR A 585 34.21 18.48 -3.04
N GLN A 586 34.39 19.59 -3.73
CA GLN A 586 35.07 20.76 -3.18
C GLN A 586 34.08 21.84 -2.72
N THR A 587 34.60 22.80 -1.95
CA THR A 587 33.85 24.03 -1.69
C THR A 587 33.71 24.85 -2.97
N ASP A 588 32.65 25.65 -3.07
CA ASP A 588 32.37 26.47 -4.26
C ASP A 588 33.44 27.54 -4.52
N THR A 589 34.30 27.82 -3.53
CA THR A 589 35.39 28.81 -3.61
C THR A 589 36.76 28.21 -3.92
N ASN A 590 36.92 26.89 -3.95
CA ASN A 590 38.23 26.25 -4.10
C ASN A 590 38.76 26.28 -5.55
N GLY A 591 37.87 26.30 -6.55
CA GLY A 591 38.22 26.53 -7.97
C GLY A 591 38.91 25.36 -8.68
N ASP A 592 38.89 24.16 -8.11
CA ASP A 592 39.36 22.94 -8.78
C ASP A 592 38.44 22.61 -9.97
N THR A 593 38.97 21.98 -11.02
CA THR A 593 38.19 21.61 -12.21
C THR A 593 38.11 20.09 -12.42
N THR A 594 38.72 19.32 -11.52
CA THR A 594 38.81 17.87 -11.57
C THR A 594 37.72 17.19 -10.75
N ILE A 595 37.10 17.90 -9.81
CA ILE A 595 35.98 17.41 -8.98
C ILE A 595 34.87 18.45 -8.87
N PRO A 596 33.61 18.03 -8.69
CA PRO A 596 32.48 18.96 -8.60
C PRO A 596 32.53 19.82 -7.34
N SER A 597 31.96 21.02 -7.43
CA SER A 597 31.63 21.80 -6.24
C SER A 597 30.33 21.32 -5.58
N TYR A 598 30.04 21.81 -4.37
CA TYR A 598 28.75 21.56 -3.73
C TYR A 598 27.59 22.07 -4.59
N SER A 599 27.70 23.26 -5.17
CA SER A 599 26.68 23.81 -6.08
C SER A 599 26.45 22.92 -7.31
N ASN A 600 27.51 22.34 -7.91
CA ASN A 600 27.32 21.40 -9.02
C ASN A 600 26.54 20.16 -8.58
N ARG A 601 26.92 19.57 -7.43
CA ARG A 601 26.23 18.40 -6.86
C ARG A 601 24.75 18.66 -6.59
N GLN A 602 24.46 19.77 -5.92
CA GLN A 602 23.09 20.17 -5.59
C GLN A 602 22.27 20.41 -6.86
N THR A 603 22.88 21.00 -7.90
CA THR A 603 22.23 21.21 -9.20
C THR A 603 21.89 19.88 -9.88
N ALA A 604 22.86 18.96 -10.04
CA ALA A 604 22.61 17.65 -10.65
C ALA A 604 21.52 16.87 -9.92
N LEU A 605 21.59 16.84 -8.59
CA LEU A 605 20.61 16.15 -7.76
C LEU A 605 19.21 16.83 -7.86
N SER A 606 19.14 18.15 -7.90
CA SER A 606 17.86 18.85 -8.14
C SER A 606 17.28 18.53 -9.51
N THR A 607 18.12 18.47 -10.55
CA THR A 607 17.72 18.06 -11.91
C THR A 607 17.20 16.61 -11.92
N MET A 608 17.84 15.70 -11.18
CA MET A 608 17.36 14.32 -11.01
C MET A 608 15.97 14.28 -10.37
N MET A 609 15.74 15.01 -9.28
CA MET A 609 14.42 15.08 -8.63
C MET A 609 13.35 15.61 -9.59
N ALA A 610 13.65 16.65 -10.36
CA ALA A 610 12.72 17.20 -11.35
C ALA A 610 12.40 16.19 -12.46
N LYS A 611 13.41 15.45 -12.96
CA LYS A 611 13.20 14.42 -13.98
C LYS A 611 12.43 13.22 -13.43
N LEU A 612 12.72 12.79 -12.22
CA LEU A 612 12.03 11.69 -11.57
C LEU A 612 10.54 11.98 -11.51
N LYS A 613 10.15 13.20 -11.09
CA LYS A 613 8.76 13.64 -11.11
C LYS A 613 8.12 13.54 -12.50
N GLN A 614 8.82 13.97 -13.56
CA GLN A 614 8.31 13.86 -14.94
C GLN A 614 8.05 12.40 -15.34
N ILE A 615 8.94 11.48 -14.96
CA ILE A 615 8.80 10.04 -15.26
C ILE A 615 7.66 9.43 -14.45
N TYR A 616 7.55 9.79 -13.17
CA TYR A 616 6.43 9.40 -12.31
C TYR A 616 5.07 9.86 -12.89
N GLU A 617 4.98 11.11 -13.34
CA GLU A 617 3.77 11.65 -13.97
C GLU A 617 3.44 10.92 -15.29
N ALA A 618 4.47 10.55 -16.06
CA ALA A 618 4.32 9.77 -17.29
C ALA A 618 3.97 8.28 -17.04
N SER A 619 4.10 7.79 -15.80
CA SER A 619 3.80 6.41 -15.39
C SER A 619 4.51 5.35 -16.25
N THR A 620 5.80 5.57 -16.57
CA THR A 620 6.56 4.66 -17.43
C THR A 620 7.30 3.57 -16.64
N HIS A 621 7.56 3.77 -15.34
CA HIS A 621 8.22 2.83 -14.41
C HIS A 621 9.58 2.28 -14.87
N ASN A 622 10.15 2.86 -15.93
CA ASN A 622 11.28 2.31 -16.65
C ASN A 622 12.63 2.93 -16.26
N VAL A 623 12.64 3.80 -15.26
CA VAL A 623 13.86 4.47 -14.79
C VAL A 623 13.98 4.32 -13.28
N TRP A 624 15.05 3.67 -12.84
CA TRP A 624 15.40 3.56 -11.43
C TRP A 624 16.45 4.60 -11.07
N PHE A 625 16.07 5.54 -10.20
CA PHE A 625 16.91 6.67 -9.81
C PHE A 625 17.84 6.29 -8.66
N TYR A 626 19.12 6.53 -8.87
CA TYR A 626 20.20 6.40 -7.89
C TYR A 626 20.73 7.77 -7.51
N PHE A 627 20.11 8.33 -6.48
CA PHE A 627 20.37 9.65 -5.97
C PHE A 627 21.58 9.62 -5.01
N ASN A 628 22.77 9.88 -5.55
CA ASN A 628 24.00 9.85 -4.77
C ASN A 628 24.28 11.18 -4.05
N ALA A 629 23.69 11.35 -2.88
CA ALA A 629 23.94 12.47 -1.97
C ALA A 629 25.04 12.16 -0.92
N GLY A 630 25.79 11.07 -1.10
CA GLY A 630 26.93 10.67 -0.27
C GLY A 630 28.27 11.05 -0.88
N GLY A 631 29.34 10.99 -0.08
CA GLY A 631 30.70 11.27 -0.56
C GLY A 631 31.59 11.95 0.46
N THR A 632 32.54 12.76 -0.03
CA THR A 632 33.54 13.43 0.80
C THR A 632 33.83 14.85 0.35
N GLN A 633 34.23 15.70 1.31
CA GLN A 633 34.79 17.00 1.01
C GLN A 633 36.28 16.85 0.73
N ALA A 634 36.77 17.40 -0.38
CA ALA A 634 38.15 17.34 -0.83
C ALA A 634 38.57 18.66 -1.48
N THR A 635 39.86 18.89 -1.64
CA THR A 635 40.41 20.05 -2.36
C THR A 635 40.76 19.74 -3.82
N SER A 636 40.87 18.45 -4.19
CA SER A 636 41.06 17.98 -5.56
C SER A 636 40.77 16.48 -5.66
N SER A 637 40.76 15.95 -6.88
CA SER A 637 40.71 14.51 -7.17
C SER A 637 41.81 13.68 -6.48
N THR A 638 42.92 14.32 -6.06
CA THR A 638 44.08 13.64 -5.45
C THR A 638 44.25 13.90 -3.95
N SER A 639 43.33 14.63 -3.30
CA SER A 639 43.37 14.87 -1.85
C SER A 639 43.61 13.58 -1.05
N GLY A 640 44.59 13.62 -0.13
CA GLY A 640 44.98 12.46 0.69
C GLY A 640 44.14 12.28 1.96
N SER A 641 43.37 13.28 2.36
CA SER A 641 42.52 13.26 3.56
C SER A 641 41.16 13.90 3.30
N PRO A 642 40.37 13.35 2.38
CA PRO A 642 39.01 13.83 2.14
C PRO A 642 38.14 13.56 3.38
N SER A 643 37.13 14.40 3.64
CA SER A 643 36.33 14.36 4.87
C SER A 643 34.87 13.99 4.60
N PRO A 644 34.42 12.78 4.97
CA PRO A 644 33.02 12.39 4.87
C PRO A 644 32.09 13.18 5.80
N THR A 645 32.57 13.59 6.97
CA THR A 645 31.76 14.31 7.97
C THR A 645 31.60 15.79 7.63
N ALA A 646 32.62 16.45 7.07
CA ALA A 646 32.47 17.81 6.55
C ALA A 646 31.47 17.84 5.38
N PHE A 647 31.53 16.82 4.51
CA PHE A 647 30.55 16.64 3.46
C PHE A 647 29.14 16.44 4.00
N ALA A 648 28.97 15.55 4.98
CA ALA A 648 27.69 15.31 5.64
C ALA A 648 27.11 16.60 6.23
N SER A 649 27.92 17.42 6.92
CA SER A 649 27.47 18.70 7.47
C SER A 649 26.84 19.65 6.44
N THR A 650 27.31 19.63 5.19
CA THR A 650 26.75 20.48 4.13
C THR A 650 25.62 19.78 3.38
N MET A 651 25.88 18.57 2.87
CA MET A 651 24.94 17.89 1.97
C MET A 651 23.74 17.28 2.69
N ASN A 652 23.88 16.79 3.93
CA ASN A 652 22.72 16.28 4.67
C ASN A 652 21.76 17.43 5.04
N ASN A 653 22.29 18.60 5.39
CA ASN A 653 21.45 19.78 5.66
C ASN A 653 20.69 20.23 4.41
N TRP A 654 21.39 20.34 3.28
CA TRP A 654 20.74 20.65 2.00
C TRP A 654 19.70 19.59 1.60
N LEU A 655 20.02 18.30 1.75
CA LEU A 655 19.11 17.21 1.41
C LEU A 655 17.85 17.24 2.26
N LEU A 656 17.99 17.40 3.59
CA LEU A 656 16.85 17.49 4.49
C LEU A 656 15.96 18.69 4.15
N GLU A 657 16.56 19.87 3.95
CA GLU A 657 15.85 21.09 3.56
C GLU A 657 15.11 20.89 2.23
N THR A 658 15.77 20.29 1.24
CA THR A 658 15.19 20.02 -0.09
C THR A 658 14.00 19.08 0.00
N ILE A 659 14.08 17.99 0.77
CA ILE A 659 12.98 17.02 0.91
C ILE A 659 11.81 17.63 1.70
N THR A 660 12.10 18.33 2.80
CA THR A 660 11.07 18.86 3.71
C THR A 660 10.37 20.10 3.17
N SER A 661 11.04 20.89 2.32
CA SER A 661 10.44 22.06 1.65
C SER A 661 9.64 21.72 0.40
N LYS A 662 9.71 20.47 -0.08
CA LYS A 662 9.02 20.02 -1.28
C LYS A 662 7.50 20.04 -1.07
N THR A 663 6.80 20.91 -1.80
CA THR A 663 5.33 21.05 -1.76
C THR A 663 4.63 20.13 -2.77
N ASP A 664 5.33 19.78 -3.86
CA ASP A 664 4.87 18.86 -4.90
C ASP A 664 5.41 17.45 -4.63
N ALA A 665 4.80 16.75 -3.69
CA ALA A 665 5.24 15.41 -3.30
C ALA A 665 5.38 14.45 -4.50
N SER A 666 6.53 13.80 -4.60
CA SER A 666 6.89 12.86 -5.66
C SER A 666 8.01 11.93 -5.19
N PRO A 667 8.30 10.82 -5.86
CA PRO A 667 9.36 9.93 -5.41
C PRO A 667 10.76 10.57 -5.52
N LEU A 668 11.72 10.00 -4.78
CA LEU A 668 13.11 10.42 -4.69
C LEU A 668 14.09 9.35 -5.23
N GLY A 669 13.63 8.11 -5.41
CA GLY A 669 14.44 6.97 -5.80
C GLY A 669 15.31 6.44 -4.64
N ILE A 670 16.42 5.80 -4.97
CA ILE A 670 17.40 5.32 -3.98
C ILE A 670 18.28 6.49 -3.55
N VAL A 671 18.13 6.96 -2.31
CA VAL A 671 18.84 8.13 -1.78
C VAL A 671 20.00 7.69 -0.89
N MET A 672 21.21 7.68 -1.45
CA MET A 672 22.43 7.35 -0.70
C MET A 672 23.00 8.60 -0.02
N PHE A 673 23.26 8.56 1.28
CA PHE A 673 23.86 9.66 2.01
C PHE A 673 24.75 9.20 3.19
N ASN A 674 25.52 10.12 3.76
CA ASN A 674 26.44 9.85 4.87
C ASN A 674 25.72 9.94 6.23
N GLN A 675 26.28 9.28 7.25
CA GLN A 675 25.93 9.48 8.66
C GLN A 675 24.44 9.20 8.99
N CYS A 676 23.87 8.14 8.40
CA CYS A 676 22.45 7.80 8.47
C CYS A 676 21.89 7.67 9.90
N THR A 677 22.70 7.25 10.86
CA THR A 677 22.30 7.05 12.26
C THR A 677 22.80 8.15 13.22
N SER A 678 23.32 9.26 12.69
CA SER A 678 23.85 10.35 13.52
C SER A 678 22.89 11.54 13.57
N ASP A 679 22.36 11.85 14.75
CA ASP A 679 21.56 13.06 14.97
C ASP A 679 22.35 14.34 14.69
N THR A 680 23.67 14.35 14.96
CA THR A 680 24.57 15.47 14.68
C THR A 680 24.57 15.89 13.22
N TYR A 681 24.39 14.92 12.31
CA TYR A 681 24.38 15.14 10.86
C TYR A 681 22.99 14.94 10.26
N SER A 682 21.93 15.07 11.08
CA SER A 682 20.53 14.96 10.65
C SER A 682 20.14 13.61 10.04
N GLY A 683 20.90 12.55 10.31
CA GLY A 683 20.73 11.25 9.66
C GLY A 683 19.33 10.66 9.86
N PRO A 684 18.89 10.43 11.11
CA PRO A 684 17.54 9.91 11.38
C PRO A 684 16.42 10.78 10.82
N ALA A 685 16.59 12.10 10.80
CA ALA A 685 15.61 13.02 10.24
C ALA A 685 15.48 12.88 8.71
N ILE A 686 16.59 12.65 8.00
CA ILE A 686 16.58 12.40 6.54
C ILE A 686 15.94 11.05 6.23
N ILE A 687 16.29 9.98 6.97
CA ILE A 687 15.65 8.67 6.80
C ILE A 687 14.13 8.80 6.93
N LYS A 688 13.69 9.47 8.01
CA LYS A 688 12.29 9.74 8.25
C LYS A 688 11.66 10.52 7.07
N ALA A 689 12.27 11.63 6.66
CA ALA A 689 11.72 12.46 5.58
C ALA A 689 11.58 11.71 4.23
N ILE A 690 12.51 10.81 3.90
CA ILE A 690 12.43 9.97 2.69
C ILE A 690 11.27 8.98 2.80
N ILE A 691 11.12 8.30 3.94
CA ILE A 691 10.05 7.32 4.13
C ILE A 691 8.68 8.02 4.15
N GLU A 692 8.56 9.15 4.84
CA GLU A 692 7.34 9.97 4.83
C GLU A 692 6.96 10.43 3.42
N MET A 693 7.95 10.75 2.57
CA MET A 693 7.69 11.15 1.19
C MET A 693 6.92 10.08 0.42
N ASN A 694 7.20 8.79 0.64
CA ASN A 694 6.48 7.68 -0.01
C ASN A 694 4.99 7.66 0.35
N SER A 695 4.60 8.20 1.50
CA SER A 695 3.20 8.37 1.87
C SER A 695 2.59 9.67 1.32
N LYS A 696 3.34 10.61 0.76
CA LYS A 696 2.78 11.92 0.38
C LYS A 696 2.13 11.95 -1.01
N PHE A 697 2.21 10.87 -1.77
CA PHE A 697 1.68 10.75 -3.13
C PHE A 697 1.25 9.31 -3.43
N TYR A 698 0.55 9.09 -4.54
CA TYR A 698 0.14 7.76 -4.97
C TYR A 698 1.32 7.03 -5.63
N LEU A 699 1.92 6.07 -4.91
CA LEU A 699 2.85 5.12 -5.53
C LEU A 699 2.12 4.32 -6.61
N LYS A 700 2.81 4.00 -7.70
CA LYS A 700 2.17 3.36 -8.86
C LYS A 700 2.23 1.84 -8.71
N HIS A 701 1.13 1.16 -9.02
CA HIS A 701 0.97 -0.27 -8.80
C HIS A 701 0.78 -1.05 -10.10
N ALA A 702 1.21 -2.31 -10.09
CA ALA A 702 0.78 -3.32 -11.03
C ALA A 702 -0.69 -3.69 -10.73
N GLY A 703 -1.56 -3.60 -11.73
CA GLY A 703 -2.95 -4.03 -11.58
C GLY A 703 -3.10 -5.52 -11.84
N ASP A 704 -3.97 -6.19 -11.08
CA ASP A 704 -4.63 -7.39 -11.58
C ASP A 704 -5.39 -7.01 -12.85
N SER A 705 -4.96 -7.59 -13.97
CA SER A 705 -5.72 -7.61 -15.20
C SER A 705 -6.97 -8.48 -15.02
N SER A 706 -7.94 -7.97 -14.27
CA SER A 706 -9.34 -8.38 -14.32
C SER A 706 -10.24 -7.16 -14.52
N THR A 707 -9.84 -6.28 -15.43
CA THR A 707 -10.73 -5.61 -16.39
C THR A 707 -9.84 -4.98 -17.46
N GLY A 708 -9.60 -5.73 -18.53
CA GLY A 708 -8.94 -5.20 -19.71
C GLY A 708 -9.74 -4.03 -20.29
N GLY A 709 -9.05 -2.91 -20.48
CA GLY A 709 -9.46 -1.84 -21.38
C GLY A 709 -8.33 -1.62 -22.36
N GLU A 710 -8.54 -2.05 -23.61
CA GLU A 710 -7.57 -1.95 -24.69
C GLU A 710 -7.06 -0.52 -24.89
N THR A 711 -5.81 -0.44 -25.33
CA THR A 711 -5.18 0.73 -25.92
C THR A 711 -6.03 1.28 -27.05
N GLY A 712 -6.57 2.49 -26.88
CA GLY A 712 -7.27 3.20 -27.94
C GLY A 712 -7.93 4.47 -27.44
N GLN A 713 -7.20 5.59 -27.54
CA GLN A 713 -7.71 6.95 -27.70
C GLN A 713 -9.20 7.16 -27.34
N SER A 714 -9.47 7.48 -26.08
CA SER A 714 -10.81 7.79 -25.58
C SER A 714 -10.97 9.30 -25.53
N ASP A 715 -11.77 9.83 -26.45
CA ASP A 715 -12.50 11.08 -26.24
C ASP A 715 -13.28 10.91 -24.92
N VAL A 716 -12.92 11.70 -23.92
CA VAL A 716 -13.61 11.75 -22.62
C VAL A 716 -15.01 12.31 -22.83
N GLN A 717 -15.94 11.44 -23.19
CA GLN A 717 -17.35 11.65 -22.93
C GLN A 717 -17.58 11.32 -21.46
N SER A 718 -17.69 12.38 -20.66
CA SER A 718 -18.18 12.34 -19.29
C SER A 718 -19.51 11.58 -19.22
N SER A 719 -19.50 10.47 -18.49
CA SER A 719 -20.71 9.85 -17.96
C SER A 719 -20.56 9.73 -16.45
N ALA A 720 -20.91 10.81 -15.74
CA ALA A 720 -21.62 10.67 -14.48
C ALA A 720 -23.08 10.29 -14.83
N PRO A 721 -23.70 9.35 -14.10
CA PRO A 721 -24.82 9.73 -13.22
C PRO A 721 -24.92 8.84 -11.96
N GLY A 722 -25.46 9.26 -10.82
CA GLY A 722 -26.18 10.50 -10.54
C GLY A 722 -26.24 10.80 -9.04
N PHE A 723 -25.67 11.94 -8.67
CA PHE A 723 -26.23 12.79 -7.63
C PHE A 723 -26.94 13.94 -8.37
N SER A 724 -28.25 13.84 -8.54
CA SER A 724 -29.04 14.99 -8.99
C SER A 724 -29.23 15.91 -7.80
N SER A 725 -28.42 16.97 -7.72
CA SER A 725 -28.73 18.14 -6.91
C SER A 725 -30.00 18.80 -7.45
N GLY A 726 -30.87 19.22 -6.53
CA GLY A 726 -32.19 19.73 -6.83
C GLY A 726 -32.17 20.95 -7.75
N VAL A 727 -32.96 20.87 -8.81
CA VAL A 727 -33.53 22.04 -9.47
C VAL A 727 -35.00 22.08 -9.05
N VAL A 728 -35.36 23.06 -8.22
CA VAL A 728 -36.76 23.47 -8.05
C VAL A 728 -36.96 24.58 -9.08
N ASP A 729 -37.51 24.24 -10.24
CA ASP A 729 -38.07 25.24 -11.15
C ASP A 729 -39.48 25.56 -10.68
N SER A 730 -39.63 26.69 -9.99
CA SER A 730 -40.93 27.25 -9.63
C SER A 730 -41.54 27.88 -10.88
N ASN A 731 -42.36 27.09 -11.58
CA ASN A 731 -43.27 27.56 -12.62
C ASN A 731 -44.25 28.62 -12.06
N GLU A 732 -43.84 29.88 -12.05
CA GLU A 732 -44.75 31.03 -12.02
C GLU A 732 -44.43 32.01 -13.16
N ASN A 733 -45.34 32.01 -14.13
CA ASN A 733 -45.74 33.14 -15.00
C ASN A 733 -44.79 33.63 -16.10
N ALA A 734 -45.09 33.13 -17.31
CA ALA A 734 -45.29 33.84 -18.57
C ALA A 734 -45.04 35.37 -18.59
N VAL A 735 -44.22 35.85 -19.53
CA VAL A 735 -44.56 36.89 -20.53
C VAL A 735 -43.59 36.79 -21.73
N SER A 736 -44.12 36.55 -22.93
CA SER A 736 -43.59 37.06 -24.22
C SER A 736 -44.30 38.41 -24.46
N PRO A 737 -43.69 39.51 -24.97
CA PRO A 737 -43.15 39.53 -26.34
C PRO A 737 -42.01 40.54 -26.66
N ASN A 738 -41.16 40.14 -27.61
CA ASN A 738 -40.72 40.86 -28.83
C ASN A 738 -39.32 40.41 -29.26
#